data_AF-A0A0B1YVV8-F1
#
_entry.id   AF-A0A0B1YVV8-F1
#
_cell.length_a   1.000
_cell.length_b   1.000
_cell.length_c   1.000
_cell.angle_alpha   90.00
_cell.angle_beta   90.00
_cell.angle_gamma   90.00
#
_symmetry.space_group_name_H-M   'P 1'
#
loop_
_entity.id
_entity.type
_entity.pdbx_description
1 polymer ?
#
loop_
_entity_poly.entity_id
_entity_poly.type
_entity_poly.pdbx_seq_one_letter_code
_entity_poly.pdbx_strand_id
1 'polypeptide(L)'
;MQAFLSPGIRLLGHFGFARKFQLLFLLFILPLMGSLWLIGQDYRDKLNLISVERAGVRQLLALDNLDNLLAAQRNRAARWRATETNRQPTPATLAAMAAFDAVQPALNQAANDLGATLQAEGAEADTLARYQTLQASLNGLDSKSLGTVGWWPDGYDRFTAALSALQALREQIVMDNRLTLASWLETYLLTQISTQQTPDLIERVGRLASVGQASVVSGQFTLQSRLQLRDLRSRIGDARDQLVKTGALLETRLPSELQTWAGQFQGSLKNLDGGLKTLDDGVFGGSISLKPEGFEKLMDALLVDLATLRQQSLVALDTRLDHYHGSAIRQFTLVAMVLGCLLLAALYLFICLQASIRRSASGITLLAEALRDGNLSLQVPVQGRDELAAISTALNVAVVQLRSSLLGVDHETLQLSDAVRILNTHSSGALGEVEAQQMQISQIAAAATQLAATSQGVAKSCEQASDSAQQTRRIAADSSRDSQRTTASIQQLNQRLNETAAALGRVSEQGQQIQLVVDTIRGVAEQTNLLALNAAIEAARAGEQGRGFAVVADEVRSLSQRTQSSTQQIAGTVDSLRATVNEAVSLMEAACGQAQTDAQAVTGLGERLGEIASAVQSVTDTLAQIATAVDEQASTADEVSGNIQQVDQAAMRLLEGARAVNLAADTLSQGSQALSANTGRFQLG
;
A
#
# COMPACT_ATOMS: atom_id res chain seq x y z
N MET A 1 21.79 -12.37 -26.98
CA MET A 1 20.33 -12.55 -27.16
C MET A 1 19.68 -11.47 -28.03
N GLN A 2 19.98 -10.18 -27.87
CA GLN A 2 19.29 -9.11 -28.62
C GLN A 2 19.52 -9.12 -30.15
N ALA A 3 20.70 -9.53 -30.64
CA ALA A 3 20.97 -9.59 -32.08
C ALA A 3 20.11 -10.63 -32.82
N PHE A 4 19.89 -11.79 -32.21
CA PHE A 4 19.10 -12.90 -32.78
C PHE A 4 17.60 -12.59 -32.85
N LEU A 5 17.07 -11.87 -31.87
CA LEU A 5 15.65 -11.47 -31.82
C LEU A 5 15.36 -10.17 -32.59
N SER A 6 16.38 -9.41 -32.98
CA SER A 6 16.20 -8.09 -33.62
C SER A 6 15.34 -8.09 -34.90
N PRO A 7 15.43 -9.06 -35.84
CA PRO A 7 14.52 -9.08 -36.99
C PRO A 7 13.07 -9.33 -36.58
N GLY A 8 12.84 -10.22 -35.60
CA GLY A 8 11.50 -10.49 -35.06
C GLY A 8 10.91 -9.31 -34.31
N ILE A 9 11.71 -8.62 -33.50
CA ILE A 9 11.30 -7.41 -32.77
C ILE A 9 10.96 -6.28 -33.75
N ARG A 10 11.77 -6.06 -34.80
CA ARG A 10 11.46 -5.07 -35.83
C ARG A 10 10.16 -5.41 -36.56
N LEU A 11 9.98 -6.66 -37.00
CA LEU A 11 8.78 -7.08 -37.72
C LEU A 11 7.53 -6.93 -36.84
N LEU A 12 7.57 -7.42 -35.59
CA LEU A 12 6.47 -7.28 -34.64
C LEU A 12 6.24 -5.81 -34.25
N GLY A 13 7.29 -4.98 -34.17
CA GLY A 13 7.21 -3.56 -33.81
C GLY A 13 6.30 -2.71 -34.70
N HIS A 14 6.07 -3.11 -35.95
CA HIS A 14 5.17 -2.42 -36.89
C HIS A 14 3.69 -2.74 -36.65
N PHE A 15 3.39 -3.73 -35.79
CA PHE A 15 2.04 -4.16 -35.48
C PHE A 15 1.60 -3.66 -34.11
N GLY A 16 0.37 -3.14 -34.02
CA GLY A 16 -0.28 -2.89 -32.74
C GLY A 16 -0.44 -4.19 -31.94
N PHE A 17 -0.56 -4.10 -30.62
CA PHE A 17 -0.61 -5.24 -29.70
C PHE A 17 -1.64 -6.31 -30.13
N ALA A 18 -2.82 -5.89 -30.58
CA ALA A 18 -3.87 -6.79 -31.07
C ALA A 18 -3.45 -7.62 -32.29
N ARG A 19 -2.73 -7.02 -33.25
CA ARG A 19 -2.28 -7.71 -34.47
C ARG A 19 -1.18 -8.74 -34.19
N LYS A 20 -0.31 -8.46 -33.22
CA LYS A 20 0.72 -9.43 -32.76
C LYS A 20 0.09 -10.71 -32.24
N PHE A 21 -0.95 -10.58 -31.41
CA PHE A 21 -1.67 -11.73 -30.87
C PHE A 21 -2.49 -12.48 -31.93
N GLN A 22 -3.08 -11.79 -32.92
CA GLN A 22 -3.75 -12.44 -34.05
C GLN A 22 -2.79 -13.33 -34.85
N LEU A 23 -1.56 -12.85 -35.07
CA LEU A 23 -0.50 -13.61 -35.74
C LEU A 23 -0.12 -14.87 -34.95
N LEU A 24 0.04 -14.74 -33.64
CA LEU A 24 0.34 -15.86 -32.75
C LEU A 24 -0.82 -16.88 -32.71
N PHE A 25 -2.05 -16.40 -32.63
CA PHE A 25 -3.25 -17.23 -32.62
C PHE A 25 -3.39 -18.04 -33.92
N LEU A 26 -3.17 -17.42 -35.08
CA LEU A 26 -3.18 -18.11 -36.37
C LEU A 26 -2.08 -19.18 -36.45
N LEU A 27 -0.89 -18.90 -35.92
CA LEU A 27 0.22 -19.86 -35.87
C LEU A 27 -0.14 -21.13 -35.10
N PHE A 28 -0.94 -21.02 -34.03
CA PHE A 28 -1.36 -22.16 -33.21
C PHE A 28 -2.64 -22.86 -33.71
N ILE A 29 -3.60 -22.13 -34.29
CA ILE A 29 -4.86 -22.71 -34.77
C ILE A 29 -4.68 -23.52 -36.06
N LEU A 30 -3.85 -23.05 -37.00
CA LEU A 30 -3.65 -23.73 -38.28
C LEU A 30 -3.21 -25.19 -38.13
N PRO A 31 -2.16 -25.50 -37.34
CA PRO A 31 -1.77 -26.89 -37.06
C PRO A 31 -2.88 -27.69 -36.41
N LEU A 32 -3.63 -27.11 -35.46
CA LEU A 32 -4.70 -27.80 -34.74
C LEU A 32 -5.86 -28.18 -35.68
N MET A 33 -6.27 -27.27 -36.57
CA MET A 33 -7.26 -27.55 -37.61
C MET A 33 -6.74 -28.60 -38.59
N GLY A 34 -5.47 -28.51 -39.00
CA GLY A 34 -4.83 -29.50 -39.86
C GLY A 34 -4.83 -30.91 -39.25
N SER A 35 -4.49 -31.03 -37.96
CA SER A 35 -4.53 -32.30 -37.23
C SER A 35 -5.94 -32.87 -37.13
N LEU A 36 -6.95 -32.04 -36.83
CA LEU A 36 -8.34 -32.51 -36.76
C LEU A 36 -8.82 -33.03 -38.13
N TRP A 37 -8.45 -32.36 -39.21
CA TRP A 37 -8.76 -32.79 -40.57
C TRP A 37 -8.10 -34.13 -40.91
N LEU A 38 -6.81 -34.29 -40.61
CA LEU A 38 -6.04 -35.50 -40.89
C LEU A 38 -6.57 -36.71 -40.10
N ILE A 39 -6.88 -36.52 -38.80
CA ILE A 39 -7.53 -37.53 -37.97
C ILE A 39 -8.91 -37.88 -38.53
N GLY A 40 -9.70 -36.88 -38.94
CA GLY A 40 -11.01 -37.11 -39.54
C GLY A 40 -10.96 -37.91 -40.83
N GLN A 41 -9.91 -37.73 -41.63
CA GLN A 41 -9.67 -38.52 -42.83
C GLN A 41 -9.33 -39.98 -42.49
N ASP A 42 -8.40 -40.20 -41.55
CA ASP A 42 -7.98 -41.54 -41.10
C ASP A 42 -9.17 -42.38 -40.58
N TYR A 43 -10.02 -41.79 -39.74
CA TYR A 43 -11.22 -42.48 -39.25
C TYR A 43 -12.24 -42.75 -40.35
N ARG A 44 -12.37 -41.86 -41.33
CA ARG A 44 -13.28 -42.06 -42.47
C ARG A 44 -12.83 -43.23 -43.33
N ASP A 45 -11.53 -43.32 -43.61
CA ASP A 45 -10.95 -44.43 -44.38
C ASP A 45 -11.12 -45.76 -43.63
N LYS A 46 -10.92 -45.75 -42.31
CA LYS A 46 -11.17 -46.92 -41.45
C LYS A 46 -12.63 -47.35 -41.42
N LEU A 47 -13.58 -46.42 -41.33
CA LEU A 47 -15.01 -46.74 -41.36
C LEU A 47 -15.44 -47.30 -42.72
N ASN A 48 -14.93 -46.71 -43.81
CA ASN A 48 -15.17 -47.21 -45.16
C ASN A 48 -14.66 -48.64 -45.31
N LEU A 49 -13.45 -48.95 -44.83
CA LEU A 49 -12.90 -50.30 -44.86
C LEU A 49 -13.83 -51.31 -44.16
N ILE A 50 -14.27 -51.01 -42.93
CA ILE A 50 -15.18 -51.90 -42.18
C ILE A 50 -16.52 -52.06 -42.90
N SER A 51 -17.04 -50.98 -43.50
CA SER A 51 -18.32 -51.02 -44.22
C SER A 51 -18.27 -51.94 -45.45
N VAL A 52 -17.14 -51.93 -46.17
CA VAL A 52 -16.89 -52.82 -47.32
C VAL A 52 -16.78 -54.27 -46.85
N GLU A 53 -16.02 -54.55 -45.78
CA GLU A 53 -15.94 -55.90 -45.21
C GLU A 53 -17.33 -56.42 -44.80
N ARG A 54 -18.17 -55.60 -44.16
CA ARG A 54 -19.56 -55.97 -43.79
C ARG A 54 -20.48 -56.19 -44.97
N ALA A 55 -20.35 -55.40 -46.04
CA ALA A 55 -21.07 -55.65 -47.29
C ALA A 55 -20.73 -57.04 -47.83
N GLY A 56 -19.45 -57.41 -47.85
CA GLY A 56 -18.99 -58.75 -48.22
C GLY A 56 -19.58 -59.86 -47.36
N VAL A 57 -19.64 -59.70 -46.03
CA VAL A 57 -20.26 -60.70 -45.14
C VAL A 57 -21.75 -60.89 -45.43
N ARG A 58 -22.49 -59.80 -45.69
CA ARG A 58 -23.91 -59.86 -46.06
C ARG A 58 -24.12 -60.57 -47.41
N GLN A 59 -23.24 -60.32 -48.39
CA GLN A 59 -23.23 -61.05 -49.66
C GLN A 59 -22.96 -62.56 -49.44
N LEU A 60 -22.02 -62.92 -48.56
CA LEU A 60 -21.71 -64.31 -48.22
C LEU A 60 -22.85 -65.01 -47.48
N LEU A 61 -23.58 -64.31 -46.61
CA LEU A 61 -24.77 -64.83 -45.93
C LEU A 61 -25.90 -65.15 -46.93
N ALA A 62 -26.09 -64.31 -47.95
CA ALA A 62 -27.04 -64.61 -49.03
C ALA A 62 -26.58 -65.80 -49.89
N LEU A 63 -25.27 -65.91 -50.17
CA LEU A 63 -24.69 -67.04 -50.89
C LEU A 63 -24.86 -68.36 -50.11
N ASP A 64 -24.85 -68.28 -48.78
CA ASP A 64 -24.96 -69.43 -47.90
C ASP A 64 -26.25 -70.23 -48.11
N ASN A 65 -27.37 -69.52 -48.26
CA ASN A 65 -28.67 -70.13 -48.50
C ASN A 65 -28.69 -70.95 -49.80
N LEU A 66 -28.15 -70.39 -50.88
CA LEU A 66 -28.05 -71.07 -52.18
C LEU A 66 -27.12 -72.29 -52.11
N ASP A 67 -25.97 -72.16 -51.45
CA ASP A 67 -25.01 -73.25 -51.27
C ASP A 67 -25.63 -74.46 -50.56
N ASN A 68 -26.34 -74.21 -49.45
CA ASN A 68 -26.97 -75.27 -48.66
C ASN A 68 -28.04 -76.02 -49.47
N LEU A 69 -28.84 -75.29 -50.25
CA LEU A 69 -29.84 -75.90 -51.13
C LEU A 69 -29.19 -76.70 -52.26
N LEU A 70 -28.16 -76.14 -52.92
CA LEU A 70 -27.48 -76.78 -54.05
C LEU A 70 -26.71 -78.04 -53.63
N ALA A 71 -25.98 -77.98 -52.52
CA ALA A 71 -25.25 -79.13 -51.97
C ALA A 71 -26.21 -80.26 -51.54
N ALA A 72 -27.33 -79.91 -50.89
CA ALA A 72 -28.36 -80.89 -50.53
C ALA A 72 -29.05 -81.47 -51.79
N GLN A 73 -29.23 -80.67 -52.84
CA GLN A 73 -29.84 -81.11 -54.09
C GLN A 73 -28.98 -82.13 -54.84
N ARG A 74 -27.66 -81.97 -54.86
CA ARG A 74 -26.72 -83.00 -55.38
C ARG A 74 -26.91 -84.33 -54.64
N ASN A 75 -27.06 -84.29 -53.32
CA ASN A 75 -27.24 -85.51 -52.52
C ASN A 75 -28.60 -86.17 -52.80
N ARG A 76 -29.67 -85.38 -52.97
CA ARG A 76 -30.98 -85.90 -53.40
C ARG A 76 -30.91 -86.55 -54.79
N ALA A 77 -30.18 -85.95 -55.73
CA ALA A 77 -29.93 -86.56 -57.05
C ALA A 77 -29.23 -87.93 -56.92
N ALA A 78 -28.22 -88.02 -56.05
CA ALA A 78 -27.51 -89.27 -55.79
C ALA A 78 -28.41 -90.36 -55.17
N ARG A 79 -29.32 -89.99 -54.26
CA ARG A 79 -30.33 -90.90 -53.69
C ARG A 79 -31.32 -91.39 -54.73
N TRP A 80 -31.81 -90.47 -55.57
CA TRP A 80 -32.67 -90.83 -56.69
C TRP A 80 -31.96 -91.81 -57.62
N ARG A 81 -30.69 -91.55 -57.98
CA ARG A 81 -29.91 -92.45 -58.83
C ARG A 81 -29.70 -93.82 -58.20
N ALA A 82 -29.33 -93.87 -56.92
CA ALA A 82 -29.02 -95.13 -56.24
C ALA A 82 -30.23 -96.07 -56.12
N THR A 83 -31.45 -95.54 -56.17
CA THR A 83 -32.70 -96.32 -56.11
C THR A 83 -33.26 -96.66 -57.48
N GLU A 84 -32.63 -96.24 -58.58
CA GLU A 84 -33.11 -96.46 -59.94
C GLU A 84 -32.64 -97.82 -60.49
N THR A 85 -33.54 -98.80 -60.55
CA THR A 85 -33.29 -100.13 -61.17
C THR A 85 -33.85 -100.20 -62.60
N ASN A 86 -33.10 -100.84 -63.52
CA ASN A 86 -33.32 -100.88 -64.97
C ASN A 86 -34.67 -101.43 -65.51
N ARG A 87 -35.67 -101.76 -64.69
CA ARG A 87 -36.91 -102.40 -65.19
C ARG A 87 -38.26 -101.85 -64.69
N GLN A 88 -38.33 -100.98 -63.68
CA GLN A 88 -39.51 -100.17 -63.30
C GLN A 88 -39.20 -99.29 -62.06
N PRO A 89 -39.77 -98.08 -61.91
CA PRO A 89 -39.55 -97.24 -60.73
C PRO A 89 -40.12 -97.89 -59.47
N THR A 90 -39.30 -98.01 -58.41
CA THR A 90 -39.79 -98.46 -57.10
C THR A 90 -40.51 -97.31 -56.37
N PRO A 91 -41.34 -97.59 -55.34
CA PRO A 91 -41.91 -96.53 -54.51
C PRO A 91 -40.85 -95.60 -53.89
N ALA A 92 -39.66 -96.14 -53.56
CA ALA A 92 -38.52 -95.37 -53.07
C ALA A 92 -37.94 -94.45 -54.16
N THR A 93 -37.86 -94.91 -55.41
CA THR A 93 -37.41 -94.10 -56.56
C THR A 93 -38.35 -92.91 -56.81
N LEU A 94 -39.67 -93.14 -56.77
CA LEU A 94 -40.67 -92.09 -56.94
C LEU A 94 -40.64 -91.06 -55.81
N ALA A 95 -40.46 -91.52 -54.56
CA ALA A 95 -40.32 -90.63 -53.40
C ALA A 95 -39.06 -89.78 -53.49
N ALA A 96 -37.92 -90.37 -53.89
CA ALA A 96 -36.66 -89.64 -54.08
C ALA A 96 -36.73 -88.60 -55.20
N MET A 97 -37.40 -88.93 -56.31
CA MET A 97 -37.62 -88.01 -57.42
C MET A 97 -38.54 -86.84 -57.03
N ALA A 98 -39.65 -87.11 -56.32
CA ALA A 98 -40.53 -86.05 -55.82
C ALA A 98 -39.82 -85.14 -54.81
N ALA A 99 -38.99 -85.70 -53.93
CA ALA A 99 -38.19 -84.93 -52.98
C ALA A 99 -37.11 -84.07 -53.66
N PHE A 100 -36.58 -84.53 -54.79
CA PHE A 100 -35.67 -83.76 -55.63
C PHE A 100 -36.41 -82.58 -56.29
N ASP A 101 -37.53 -82.82 -56.96
CA ASP A 101 -38.28 -81.77 -57.68
C ASP A 101 -38.83 -80.68 -56.75
N ALA A 102 -39.21 -81.03 -55.52
CA ALA A 102 -39.79 -80.10 -54.55
C ALA A 102 -38.87 -78.93 -54.16
N VAL A 103 -37.54 -79.09 -54.33
CA VAL A 103 -36.54 -78.10 -53.91
C VAL A 103 -36.23 -77.08 -55.02
N GLN A 104 -36.53 -77.40 -56.28
CA GLN A 104 -36.18 -76.56 -57.42
C GLN A 104 -36.71 -75.11 -57.32
N PRO A 105 -37.95 -74.84 -56.86
CA PRO A 105 -38.44 -73.47 -56.67
C PRO A 105 -37.63 -72.69 -55.64
N ALA A 106 -37.28 -73.32 -54.52
CA ALA A 106 -36.48 -72.70 -53.46
C ALA A 106 -35.06 -72.39 -53.93
N LEU A 107 -34.46 -73.26 -54.77
CA LEU A 107 -33.14 -73.06 -55.34
C LEU A 107 -33.11 -71.87 -56.32
N ASN A 108 -34.13 -71.75 -57.18
CA ASN A 108 -34.28 -70.60 -58.08
C ASN A 108 -34.51 -69.30 -57.30
N GLN A 109 -35.32 -69.34 -56.24
CA GLN A 109 -35.55 -68.18 -55.38
C GLN A 109 -34.26 -67.75 -54.67
N ALA A 110 -33.52 -68.67 -54.05
CA ALA A 110 -32.25 -68.38 -53.39
C ALA A 110 -31.21 -67.79 -54.35
N ALA A 111 -31.18 -68.24 -55.61
CA ALA A 111 -30.32 -67.66 -56.64
C ALA A 111 -30.73 -66.21 -56.96
N ASN A 112 -32.02 -65.93 -57.13
CA ASN A 112 -32.50 -64.57 -57.38
C ASN A 112 -32.27 -63.63 -56.19
N ASP A 113 -32.51 -64.11 -54.96
CA ASP A 113 -32.29 -63.36 -53.73
C ASP A 113 -30.80 -63.01 -53.53
N LEU A 114 -29.91 -63.94 -53.89
CA LEU A 114 -28.47 -63.67 -53.96
C LEU A 114 -28.16 -62.55 -54.94
N GLY A 115 -28.68 -62.60 -56.17
CA GLY A 115 -28.49 -61.55 -57.17
C GLY A 115 -28.96 -60.17 -56.70
N ALA A 116 -30.13 -60.12 -56.07
CA ALA A 116 -30.67 -58.88 -55.48
C ALA A 116 -29.79 -58.35 -54.34
N THR A 117 -29.28 -59.24 -53.48
CA THR A 117 -28.39 -58.86 -52.37
C THR A 117 -27.03 -58.36 -52.88
N LEU A 118 -26.44 -59.02 -53.88
CA LEU A 118 -25.20 -58.58 -54.51
C LEU A 118 -25.34 -57.15 -55.07
N GLN A 119 -26.45 -56.84 -55.72
CA GLN A 119 -26.71 -55.48 -56.22
C GLN A 119 -26.93 -54.47 -55.08
N ALA A 120 -27.72 -54.83 -54.07
CA ALA A 120 -28.02 -53.95 -52.93
C ALA A 120 -26.78 -53.62 -52.10
N GLU A 121 -25.85 -54.56 -51.97
CA GLU A 121 -24.58 -54.40 -51.25
C GLU A 121 -23.44 -53.87 -52.15
N GLY A 122 -23.74 -53.45 -53.38
CA GLY A 122 -22.78 -52.79 -54.26
C GLY A 122 -21.66 -53.69 -54.78
N ALA A 123 -21.95 -54.96 -55.09
CA ALA A 123 -20.98 -55.90 -55.65
C ALA A 123 -20.30 -55.37 -56.91
N GLU A 124 -19.00 -55.61 -57.03
CA GLU A 124 -18.21 -55.19 -58.19
C GLU A 124 -18.56 -56.00 -59.45
N ALA A 125 -18.13 -55.50 -60.61
CA ALA A 125 -18.44 -56.10 -61.90
C ALA A 125 -18.00 -57.57 -62.02
N ASP A 126 -16.84 -57.91 -61.46
CA ASP A 126 -16.29 -59.27 -61.49
C ASP A 126 -17.12 -60.24 -60.62
N THR A 127 -17.57 -59.80 -59.44
CA THR A 127 -18.51 -60.57 -58.59
C THR A 127 -19.83 -60.81 -59.33
N LEU A 128 -20.40 -59.79 -59.99
CA LEU A 128 -21.63 -59.92 -60.77
C LEU A 128 -21.46 -60.88 -61.96
N ALA A 129 -20.32 -60.87 -62.64
CA ALA A 129 -20.03 -61.78 -63.75
C ALA A 129 -19.94 -63.25 -63.29
N ARG A 130 -19.33 -63.51 -62.12
CA ARG A 130 -19.30 -64.85 -61.52
C ARG A 130 -20.67 -65.31 -61.06
N TYR A 131 -21.50 -64.40 -60.54
CA TYR A 131 -22.89 -64.69 -60.23
C TYR A 131 -23.69 -65.12 -61.47
N GLN A 132 -23.51 -64.43 -62.61
CA GLN A 132 -24.14 -64.84 -63.88
C GLN A 132 -23.67 -66.23 -64.33
N THR A 133 -22.38 -66.53 -64.16
CA THR A 133 -21.82 -67.86 -64.46
C THR A 133 -22.43 -68.94 -63.56
N LEU A 134 -22.58 -68.67 -62.26
CA LEU A 134 -23.27 -69.54 -61.32
C LEU A 134 -24.74 -69.73 -61.75
N GLN A 135 -25.46 -68.65 -62.03
CA GLN A 135 -26.85 -68.71 -62.46
C GLN A 135 -27.03 -69.55 -63.73
N ALA A 136 -26.11 -69.42 -64.70
CA ALA A 136 -26.10 -70.24 -65.91
C ALA A 136 -25.87 -71.73 -65.61
N SER A 137 -25.00 -72.05 -64.64
CA SER A 137 -24.73 -73.43 -64.22
C SER A 137 -25.90 -74.10 -63.48
N LEU A 138 -26.83 -73.32 -62.93
CA LEU A 138 -28.06 -73.83 -62.30
C LEU A 138 -29.10 -74.28 -63.34
N ASN A 139 -29.01 -73.75 -64.58
CA ASN A 139 -29.90 -74.14 -65.65
C ASN A 139 -29.61 -75.58 -66.08
N GLY A 140 -30.66 -76.43 -66.10
CA GLY A 140 -30.53 -77.82 -66.50
C GLY A 140 -30.17 -78.80 -65.37
N LEU A 141 -30.31 -78.38 -64.11
CA LEU A 141 -30.24 -79.23 -62.91
C LEU A 141 -31.62 -79.79 -62.49
N ASP A 142 -32.70 -79.50 -63.21
CA ASP A 142 -34.03 -80.05 -62.94
C ASP A 142 -34.16 -81.50 -63.45
N SER A 143 -35.14 -82.25 -62.92
CA SER A 143 -35.31 -83.67 -63.25
C SER A 143 -35.55 -83.94 -64.74
N LYS A 144 -36.24 -83.04 -65.45
CA LYS A 144 -36.51 -83.19 -66.88
C LYS A 144 -35.23 -83.04 -67.68
N SER A 145 -34.44 -82.01 -67.38
CA SER A 145 -33.16 -81.77 -68.05
C SER A 145 -32.14 -82.88 -67.78
N LEU A 146 -32.07 -83.37 -66.54
CA LEU A 146 -31.18 -84.48 -66.18
C LEU A 146 -31.58 -85.77 -66.91
N GLY A 147 -32.87 -86.13 -66.93
CA GLY A 147 -33.36 -87.39 -67.50
C GLY A 147 -33.22 -87.57 -69.03
N THR A 148 -32.80 -86.54 -69.77
CA THR A 148 -32.61 -86.62 -71.24
C THR A 148 -31.26 -87.20 -71.68
N VAL A 149 -30.34 -87.39 -70.76
CA VAL A 149 -28.99 -87.94 -71.01
C VAL A 149 -28.85 -89.26 -70.21
N GLY A 150 -27.81 -90.06 -70.44
CA GLY A 150 -27.38 -91.09 -69.49
C GLY A 150 -26.96 -90.43 -68.17
N TRP A 151 -27.94 -89.97 -67.40
CA TRP A 151 -27.89 -88.79 -66.52
C TRP A 151 -26.95 -88.91 -65.32
N TRP A 152 -26.32 -90.07 -65.18
CA TRP A 152 -25.25 -90.33 -64.22
C TRP A 152 -24.15 -91.12 -64.93
N PRO A 153 -22.89 -90.63 -65.01
CA PRO A 153 -22.28 -89.61 -64.15
C PRO A 153 -22.51 -88.13 -64.54
N ASP A 154 -23.05 -87.83 -65.73
CA ASP A 154 -23.11 -86.46 -66.26
C ASP A 154 -23.85 -85.46 -65.35
N GLY A 155 -24.92 -85.87 -64.68
CA GLY A 155 -25.66 -85.04 -63.72
C GLY A 155 -24.84 -84.71 -62.48
N TYR A 156 -24.03 -85.65 -61.98
CA TYR A 156 -23.09 -85.39 -60.90
C TYR A 156 -22.03 -84.35 -61.29
N ASP A 157 -21.53 -84.42 -62.53
CA ASP A 157 -20.56 -83.45 -63.05
C ASP A 157 -21.18 -82.05 -63.20
N ARG A 158 -22.46 -81.94 -63.60
CA ARG A 158 -23.18 -80.66 -63.61
C ARG A 158 -23.33 -80.03 -62.22
N PHE A 159 -23.72 -80.82 -61.22
CA PHE A 159 -23.77 -80.33 -59.83
C PHE A 159 -22.38 -79.92 -59.32
N THR A 160 -21.34 -80.68 -59.68
CA THR A 160 -19.96 -80.35 -59.32
C THR A 160 -19.49 -79.05 -59.98
N ALA A 161 -19.86 -78.81 -61.24
CA ALA A 161 -19.59 -77.56 -61.94
C ALA A 161 -20.30 -76.37 -61.29
N ALA A 162 -21.57 -76.53 -60.90
CA ALA A 162 -22.33 -75.47 -60.22
C ALA A 162 -21.75 -75.14 -58.82
N LEU A 163 -21.39 -76.16 -58.03
CA LEU A 163 -20.71 -75.96 -56.75
C LEU A 163 -19.32 -75.33 -56.91
N SER A 164 -18.61 -75.64 -58.00
CA SER A 164 -17.33 -74.99 -58.34
C SER A 164 -17.52 -73.51 -58.72
N ALA A 165 -18.57 -73.18 -59.49
CA ALA A 165 -18.93 -71.80 -59.79
C ALA A 165 -19.33 -71.02 -58.52
N LEU A 166 -20.01 -71.69 -57.59
CA LEU A 166 -20.37 -71.13 -56.29
C LEU A 166 -19.14 -70.82 -55.44
N GLN A 167 -18.17 -71.75 -55.37
CA GLN A 167 -16.90 -71.55 -54.69
C GLN A 167 -16.11 -70.39 -55.32
N ALA A 168 -16.08 -70.29 -56.65
CA ALA A 168 -15.41 -69.20 -57.35
C ALA A 168 -16.07 -67.83 -57.05
N LEU A 169 -17.41 -67.79 -56.95
CA LEU A 169 -18.13 -66.59 -56.54
C LEU A 169 -17.82 -66.22 -55.08
N ARG A 170 -17.77 -67.20 -54.17
CA ARG A 170 -17.38 -66.99 -52.77
C ARG A 170 -15.99 -66.36 -52.67
N GLU A 171 -15.01 -66.90 -53.38
CA GLU A 171 -13.64 -66.39 -53.37
C GLU A 171 -13.55 -64.96 -53.91
N GLN A 172 -14.34 -64.63 -54.94
CA GLN A 172 -14.39 -63.26 -55.47
C GLN A 172 -15.03 -62.28 -54.49
N ILE A 173 -16.15 -62.65 -53.84
CA ILE A 173 -16.78 -61.81 -52.81
C ILE A 173 -15.78 -61.52 -51.68
N VAL A 174 -15.00 -62.53 -51.27
CA VAL A 174 -13.96 -62.38 -50.24
C VAL A 174 -12.84 -61.45 -50.69
N MET A 175 -12.47 -61.50 -51.97
CA MET A 175 -11.41 -60.66 -52.55
C MET A 175 -11.86 -59.20 -52.72
N ASP A 176 -12.99 -58.95 -53.38
CA ASP A 176 -13.49 -57.61 -53.69
C ASP A 176 -13.79 -56.83 -52.39
N ASN A 177 -14.31 -57.52 -51.38
CA ASN A 177 -14.64 -56.91 -50.08
C ASN A 177 -13.49 -56.95 -49.07
N ARG A 178 -12.25 -57.27 -49.52
CA ARG A 178 -11.01 -57.25 -48.72
C ARG A 178 -11.01 -58.11 -47.45
N LEU A 179 -11.88 -59.11 -47.38
CA LEU A 179 -11.97 -60.01 -46.23
C LEU A 179 -10.70 -60.85 -46.03
N THR A 180 -9.86 -60.99 -47.06
CA THR A 180 -8.53 -61.64 -46.96
C THR A 180 -7.52 -60.83 -46.14
N LEU A 181 -7.68 -59.51 -46.07
CA LEU A 181 -6.80 -58.57 -45.37
C LEU A 181 -7.48 -58.02 -44.10
N ALA A 182 -8.37 -58.82 -43.51
CA ALA A 182 -9.13 -58.44 -42.34
C ALA A 182 -8.22 -57.85 -41.25
N SER A 183 -8.58 -56.65 -40.79
CA SER A 183 -7.71 -55.82 -39.93
C SER A 183 -7.50 -56.39 -38.52
N TRP A 184 -8.31 -57.38 -38.12
CA TRP A 184 -8.27 -58.00 -36.80
C TRP A 184 -8.12 -59.51 -36.91
N LEU A 185 -7.41 -60.11 -35.96
CA LEU A 185 -7.09 -61.54 -35.99
C LEU A 185 -8.36 -62.39 -35.92
N GLU A 186 -9.32 -62.04 -35.07
CA GLU A 186 -10.57 -62.78 -34.95
C GLU A 186 -11.43 -62.73 -36.22
N THR A 187 -11.50 -61.58 -36.89
CA THR A 187 -12.29 -61.43 -38.12
C THR A 187 -11.60 -62.16 -39.27
N TYR A 188 -10.27 -62.15 -39.30
CA TYR A 188 -9.48 -62.98 -40.21
C TYR A 188 -9.74 -64.48 -40.01
N LEU A 189 -9.67 -64.98 -38.76
CA LEU A 189 -9.89 -66.40 -38.47
C LEU A 189 -11.35 -66.82 -38.73
N LEU A 190 -12.33 -66.01 -38.36
CA LEU A 190 -13.75 -66.25 -38.69
C LEU A 190 -13.98 -66.27 -40.20
N THR A 191 -13.31 -65.40 -40.96
CA THR A 191 -13.34 -65.41 -42.43
C THR A 191 -12.76 -66.71 -42.97
N GLN A 192 -11.61 -67.18 -42.46
CA GLN A 192 -11.05 -68.47 -42.90
C GLN A 192 -11.99 -69.64 -42.60
N ILE A 193 -12.56 -69.68 -41.39
CA ILE A 193 -13.52 -70.72 -40.98
C ILE A 193 -14.73 -70.71 -41.91
N SER A 194 -15.32 -69.55 -42.18
CA SER A 194 -16.58 -69.44 -42.90
C SER A 194 -16.45 -69.49 -44.43
N THR A 195 -15.30 -69.10 -45.00
CA THR A 195 -15.14 -68.97 -46.45
C THR A 195 -14.24 -70.01 -47.09
N GLN A 196 -13.41 -70.70 -46.30
CA GLN A 196 -12.47 -71.69 -46.82
C GLN A 196 -12.66 -73.05 -46.14
N GLN A 197 -12.52 -73.12 -44.82
CA GLN A 197 -12.40 -74.40 -44.11
C GLN A 197 -13.74 -75.13 -43.99
N THR A 198 -14.79 -74.44 -43.55
CA THR A 198 -16.12 -75.07 -43.42
C THR A 198 -16.71 -75.41 -44.79
N PRO A 199 -16.62 -74.55 -45.83
CA PRO A 199 -17.01 -74.94 -47.17
C PRO A 199 -16.27 -76.15 -47.75
N ASP A 200 -14.95 -76.23 -47.56
CA ASP A 200 -14.15 -77.38 -48.01
C ASP A 200 -14.62 -78.67 -47.31
N LEU A 201 -14.94 -78.60 -46.02
CA LEU A 201 -15.54 -79.71 -45.28
C LEU A 201 -16.94 -80.09 -45.81
N ILE A 202 -17.83 -79.11 -45.99
CA ILE A 202 -19.19 -79.32 -46.55
C ILE A 202 -19.08 -80.04 -47.89
N GLU A 203 -18.17 -79.58 -48.76
CA GLU A 203 -18.03 -80.17 -50.09
C GLU A 203 -17.47 -81.59 -50.03
N ARG A 204 -16.45 -81.87 -49.20
CA ARG A 204 -15.91 -83.23 -49.05
C ARG A 204 -16.92 -84.19 -48.44
N VAL A 205 -17.65 -83.76 -47.41
CA VAL A 205 -18.73 -84.53 -46.77
C VAL A 205 -19.86 -84.77 -47.77
N GLY A 206 -20.24 -83.76 -48.56
CA GLY A 206 -21.27 -83.91 -49.58
C GLY A 206 -20.86 -84.83 -50.73
N ARG A 207 -19.61 -84.80 -51.17
CA ARG A 207 -19.08 -85.79 -52.14
C ARG A 207 -19.09 -87.20 -51.57
N LEU A 208 -18.72 -87.37 -50.30
CA LEU A 208 -18.79 -88.66 -49.63
C LEU A 208 -20.24 -89.16 -49.55
N ALA A 209 -21.19 -88.28 -49.24
CA ALA A 209 -22.62 -88.61 -49.23
C ALA A 209 -23.09 -89.08 -50.61
N SER A 210 -22.76 -88.31 -51.65
CA SER A 210 -23.17 -88.58 -53.03
C SER A 210 -22.56 -89.86 -53.60
N VAL A 211 -21.25 -90.05 -53.46
CA VAL A 211 -20.53 -91.25 -53.95
C VAL A 211 -20.87 -92.48 -53.11
N GLY A 212 -21.08 -92.31 -51.80
CA GLY A 212 -21.33 -93.41 -50.85
C GLY A 212 -22.71 -94.02 -51.01
N GLN A 213 -23.68 -93.24 -51.47
CA GLN A 213 -25.08 -93.66 -51.56
C GLN A 213 -25.28 -94.96 -52.34
N ALA A 214 -24.62 -95.12 -53.49
CA ALA A 214 -24.73 -96.34 -54.30
C ALA A 214 -24.14 -97.57 -53.61
N SER A 215 -23.03 -97.42 -52.88
CA SER A 215 -22.40 -98.52 -52.12
C SER A 215 -23.27 -98.94 -50.92
N VAL A 216 -23.88 -97.98 -50.22
CA VAL A 216 -24.75 -98.28 -49.07
C VAL A 216 -26.06 -98.94 -49.51
N VAL A 217 -26.69 -98.46 -50.59
CA VAL A 217 -27.92 -99.06 -51.14
C VAL A 217 -27.67 -100.47 -51.69
N SER A 218 -26.54 -100.70 -52.37
CA SER A 218 -26.17 -102.04 -52.85
C SER A 218 -25.64 -102.98 -51.76
N GLY A 219 -25.30 -102.45 -50.59
CA GLY A 219 -24.72 -103.20 -49.46
C GLY A 219 -23.29 -103.72 -49.70
N GLN A 220 -22.66 -103.36 -50.82
CA GLN A 220 -21.33 -103.82 -51.20
C GLN A 220 -20.51 -102.69 -51.82
N PHE A 221 -19.18 -102.82 -51.77
CA PHE A 221 -18.28 -101.91 -52.47
C PHE A 221 -17.77 -102.51 -53.78
N THR A 222 -17.67 -101.68 -54.80
CA THR A 222 -16.71 -101.90 -55.89
C THR A 222 -15.31 -101.49 -55.42
N LEU A 223 -14.25 -102.03 -56.03
CA LEU A 223 -12.87 -101.62 -55.71
C LEU A 223 -12.69 -100.10 -55.83
N GLN A 224 -13.25 -99.51 -56.89
CA GLN A 224 -13.19 -98.08 -57.16
C GLN A 224 -13.93 -97.24 -56.11
N SER A 225 -15.17 -97.61 -55.75
CA SER A 225 -15.94 -96.88 -54.72
C SER A 225 -15.30 -96.98 -53.33
N ARG A 226 -14.75 -98.15 -52.96
CA ARG A 226 -14.06 -98.30 -51.67
C ARG A 226 -12.82 -97.40 -51.56
N LEU A 227 -12.02 -97.32 -52.62
CA LEU A 227 -10.83 -96.47 -52.65
C LEU A 227 -11.22 -94.99 -52.61
N GLN A 228 -12.18 -94.56 -53.44
CA GLN A 228 -12.66 -93.18 -53.49
C GLN A 228 -13.25 -92.72 -52.15
N LEU A 229 -14.10 -93.54 -51.52
CA LEU A 229 -14.70 -93.20 -50.23
C LEU A 229 -13.68 -93.14 -49.10
N ARG A 230 -12.65 -94.01 -49.13
CA ARG A 230 -11.58 -93.98 -48.13
C ARG A 230 -10.65 -92.78 -48.29
N ASP A 231 -10.32 -92.39 -49.53
CA ASP A 231 -9.60 -91.14 -49.82
C ASP A 231 -10.40 -89.92 -49.35
N LEU A 232 -11.69 -89.83 -49.70
CA LEU A 232 -12.56 -88.76 -49.22
C LEU A 232 -12.63 -88.71 -47.69
N ARG A 233 -12.77 -89.86 -47.03
CA ARG A 233 -12.78 -89.94 -45.56
C ARG A 233 -11.49 -89.44 -44.92
N SER A 234 -10.33 -89.81 -45.49
CA SER A 234 -9.02 -89.31 -45.04
C SER A 234 -8.94 -87.79 -45.18
N ARG A 235 -9.32 -87.27 -46.35
CA ARG A 235 -9.30 -85.83 -46.64
C ARG A 235 -10.27 -85.02 -45.77
N ILE A 236 -11.40 -85.60 -45.37
CA ILE A 236 -12.30 -84.97 -44.39
C ILE A 236 -11.61 -84.86 -43.03
N GLY A 237 -10.82 -85.87 -42.62
CA GLY A 237 -10.00 -85.81 -41.42
C GLY A 237 -8.98 -84.67 -41.46
N ASP A 238 -8.25 -84.55 -42.57
CA ASP A 238 -7.27 -83.47 -42.76
C ASP A 238 -7.92 -82.08 -42.70
N ALA A 239 -9.06 -81.90 -43.38
CA ALA A 239 -9.80 -80.64 -43.39
C ALA A 239 -10.39 -80.30 -42.01
N ARG A 240 -10.87 -81.32 -41.28
CA ARG A 240 -11.34 -81.20 -39.90
C ARG A 240 -10.21 -80.74 -38.98
N ASP A 241 -9.02 -81.31 -39.11
CA ASP A 241 -7.88 -80.92 -38.29
C ASP A 241 -7.39 -79.50 -38.59
N GLN A 242 -7.51 -79.03 -39.83
CA GLN A 242 -7.27 -77.61 -40.16
C GLN A 242 -8.31 -76.69 -39.52
N LEU A 243 -9.59 -77.05 -39.58
CA LEU A 243 -10.67 -76.30 -38.92
C LEU A 243 -10.43 -76.23 -37.41
N VAL A 244 -10.05 -77.33 -36.76
CA VAL A 244 -9.75 -77.37 -35.32
C VAL A 244 -8.56 -76.48 -34.98
N LYS A 245 -7.49 -76.48 -35.78
CA LYS A 245 -6.34 -75.59 -35.56
C LYS A 245 -6.74 -74.12 -35.58
N THR A 246 -7.51 -73.69 -36.58
CA THR A 246 -7.96 -72.30 -36.70
C THR A 246 -8.95 -71.92 -35.60
N GLY A 247 -9.87 -72.82 -35.24
CA GLY A 247 -10.77 -72.63 -34.11
C GLY A 247 -10.04 -72.48 -32.78
N ALA A 248 -9.06 -73.34 -32.51
CA ALA A 248 -8.26 -73.27 -31.28
C ALA A 248 -7.44 -71.96 -31.19
N LEU A 249 -6.93 -71.46 -32.33
CA LEU A 249 -6.27 -70.15 -32.39
C LEU A 249 -7.24 -69.02 -32.03
N LEU A 250 -8.48 -69.09 -32.52
CA LEU A 250 -9.52 -68.11 -32.19
C LEU A 250 -9.95 -68.21 -30.72
N GLU A 251 -10.06 -69.41 -30.16
CA GLU A 251 -10.38 -69.64 -28.75
C GLU A 251 -9.29 -69.11 -27.79
N THR A 252 -8.02 -69.09 -28.22
CA THR A 252 -6.90 -68.60 -27.40
C THR A 252 -7.05 -67.12 -27.01
N ARG A 253 -7.73 -66.33 -27.85
CA ARG A 253 -8.04 -64.92 -27.58
C ARG A 253 -9.49 -64.62 -27.93
N LEU A 254 -10.41 -65.40 -27.36
CA LEU A 254 -11.83 -65.26 -27.64
C LEU A 254 -12.39 -63.98 -26.99
N PRO A 255 -12.93 -63.03 -27.78
CA PRO A 255 -13.73 -61.93 -27.25
C PRO A 255 -14.97 -62.45 -26.52
N SER A 256 -15.43 -61.73 -25.49
CA SER A 256 -16.63 -62.09 -24.72
C SER A 256 -17.86 -62.31 -25.59
N GLU A 257 -17.98 -61.55 -26.68
CA GLU A 257 -19.12 -61.60 -27.59
C GLU A 257 -19.14 -62.89 -28.44
N LEU A 258 -18.01 -63.58 -28.57
CA LEU A 258 -17.89 -64.83 -29.34
C LEU A 258 -18.07 -66.09 -28.48
N GLN A 259 -18.39 -65.98 -27.19
CA GLN A 259 -18.60 -67.15 -26.33
C GLN A 259 -19.71 -68.08 -26.84
N THR A 260 -20.83 -67.50 -27.30
CA THR A 260 -21.93 -68.27 -27.89
C THR A 260 -21.49 -69.01 -29.15
N TRP A 261 -20.73 -68.34 -30.02
CA TRP A 261 -20.18 -68.95 -31.23
C TRP A 261 -19.19 -70.06 -30.89
N ALA A 262 -18.31 -69.88 -29.89
CA ALA A 262 -17.35 -70.91 -29.49
C ALA A 262 -18.04 -72.18 -28.96
N GLY A 263 -19.10 -72.04 -28.17
CA GLY A 263 -19.92 -73.18 -27.74
C GLY A 263 -20.56 -73.93 -28.91
N GLN A 264 -21.04 -73.19 -29.91
CA GLN A 264 -21.59 -73.77 -31.15
C GLN A 264 -20.51 -74.46 -31.99
N PHE A 265 -19.35 -73.84 -32.15
CA PHE A 265 -18.18 -74.40 -32.84
C PHE A 265 -17.75 -75.73 -32.22
N GLN A 266 -17.59 -75.78 -30.90
CA GLN A 266 -17.26 -77.01 -30.18
C GLN A 266 -18.36 -78.08 -30.32
N GLY A 267 -19.63 -77.67 -30.30
CA GLY A 267 -20.77 -78.56 -30.56
C GLY A 267 -20.72 -79.17 -31.96
N SER A 268 -20.52 -78.36 -32.99
CA SER A 268 -20.39 -78.82 -34.38
C SER A 268 -19.19 -79.73 -34.58
N LEU A 269 -18.04 -79.46 -33.95
CA LEU A 269 -16.89 -80.36 -33.98
C LEU A 269 -17.19 -81.70 -33.31
N LYS A 270 -17.87 -81.70 -32.16
CA LYS A 270 -18.27 -82.92 -31.47
C LYS A 270 -19.23 -83.76 -32.31
N ASN A 271 -20.19 -83.12 -32.98
CA ASN A 271 -21.12 -83.79 -33.87
C ASN A 271 -20.41 -84.35 -35.11
N LEU A 272 -19.46 -83.59 -35.68
CA LEU A 272 -18.61 -84.05 -36.77
C LEU A 272 -17.80 -85.29 -36.38
N ASP A 273 -17.10 -85.26 -35.24
CA ASP A 273 -16.30 -86.38 -34.75
C ASP A 273 -17.15 -87.62 -34.46
N GLY A 274 -18.30 -87.44 -33.82
CA GLY A 274 -19.25 -88.52 -33.54
C GLY A 274 -19.85 -89.12 -34.81
N GLY A 275 -20.17 -88.26 -35.80
CA GLY A 275 -20.70 -88.71 -37.07
C GLY A 275 -19.68 -89.42 -37.94
N LEU A 276 -18.43 -88.92 -37.98
CA LEU A 276 -17.32 -89.59 -38.66
C LEU A 276 -17.01 -90.95 -38.03
N LYS A 277 -17.08 -91.07 -36.71
CA LYS A 277 -16.94 -92.36 -36.02
C LYS A 277 -18.06 -93.34 -36.41
N THR A 278 -19.30 -92.87 -36.41
CA THR A 278 -20.46 -93.69 -36.83
C THR A 278 -20.33 -94.15 -38.28
N LEU A 279 -19.79 -93.29 -39.14
CA LEU A 279 -19.49 -93.61 -40.53
C LEU A 279 -18.38 -94.68 -40.64
N ASP A 280 -17.29 -94.54 -39.87
CA ASP A 280 -16.18 -95.49 -39.86
C ASP A 280 -16.64 -96.89 -39.40
N ASP A 281 -17.41 -96.95 -38.31
CA ASP A 281 -17.94 -98.20 -37.74
C ASP A 281 -19.00 -98.84 -38.68
N GLY A 282 -19.83 -98.01 -39.31
CA GLY A 282 -21.00 -98.46 -40.08
C GLY A 282 -20.72 -98.77 -41.57
N VAL A 283 -19.77 -98.08 -42.18
CA VAL A 283 -19.53 -98.13 -43.64
C VAL A 283 -18.14 -98.71 -43.96
N PHE A 284 -17.09 -98.37 -43.20
CA PHE A 284 -15.71 -98.75 -43.55
C PHE A 284 -15.17 -100.00 -42.85
N GLY A 285 -15.99 -100.68 -42.04
CA GLY A 285 -15.66 -101.96 -41.40
C GLY A 285 -15.49 -103.14 -42.37
N GLY A 286 -15.66 -104.37 -41.84
CA GLY A 286 -15.56 -105.61 -42.63
C GLY A 286 -16.63 -105.72 -43.73
N SER A 287 -17.85 -105.28 -43.42
CA SER A 287 -19.00 -105.15 -44.33
C SER A 287 -19.78 -103.86 -44.02
N ILE A 288 -20.60 -103.39 -44.97
CA ILE A 288 -21.48 -102.24 -44.76
C ILE A 288 -22.62 -102.68 -43.84
N SER A 289 -22.64 -102.17 -42.60
CA SER A 289 -23.66 -102.49 -41.59
C SER A 289 -24.70 -101.37 -41.44
N LEU A 290 -24.37 -100.15 -41.89
CA LEU A 290 -25.26 -99.00 -41.84
C LEU A 290 -26.34 -99.09 -42.94
N LYS A 291 -27.61 -99.02 -42.53
CA LYS A 291 -28.74 -99.01 -43.48
C LYS A 291 -28.78 -97.69 -44.28
N PRO A 292 -29.32 -97.68 -45.52
CA PRO A 292 -29.43 -96.48 -46.34
C PRO A 292 -30.05 -95.28 -45.61
N GLU A 293 -31.18 -95.47 -44.93
CA GLU A 293 -31.85 -94.42 -44.15
C GLU A 293 -30.97 -93.85 -43.02
N GLY A 294 -30.15 -94.69 -42.40
CA GLY A 294 -29.22 -94.29 -41.34
C GLY A 294 -28.03 -93.49 -41.90
N PHE A 295 -27.49 -93.90 -43.05
CA PHE A 295 -26.45 -93.16 -43.76
C PHE A 295 -26.96 -91.80 -44.25
N GLU A 296 -28.15 -91.75 -44.83
CA GLU A 296 -28.76 -90.50 -45.30
C GLU A 296 -28.97 -89.51 -44.16
N LYS A 297 -29.56 -89.96 -43.03
CA LYS A 297 -29.74 -89.12 -41.84
C LYS A 297 -28.42 -88.63 -41.26
N LEU A 298 -27.41 -89.49 -41.22
CA LEU A 298 -26.08 -89.14 -40.72
C LEU A 298 -25.43 -88.06 -41.59
N MET A 299 -25.42 -88.25 -42.92
CA MET A 299 -24.80 -87.29 -43.84
C MET A 299 -25.57 -85.97 -43.90
N ASP A 300 -26.90 -86.00 -43.87
CA ASP A 300 -27.72 -84.78 -43.80
C ASP A 300 -27.48 -84.02 -42.50
N ALA A 301 -27.41 -84.71 -41.35
CA ALA A 301 -27.12 -84.08 -40.07
C ALA A 301 -25.74 -83.41 -40.08
N LEU A 302 -24.69 -84.09 -40.59
CA LEU A 302 -23.35 -83.52 -40.69
C LEU A 302 -23.30 -82.28 -41.59
N LEU A 303 -23.98 -82.31 -42.73
CA LEU A 303 -24.02 -81.18 -43.65
C LEU A 303 -24.80 -80.00 -43.09
N VAL A 304 -25.94 -80.25 -42.43
CA VAL A 304 -26.73 -79.21 -41.76
C VAL A 304 -25.95 -78.60 -40.61
N ASP A 305 -25.24 -79.39 -39.81
CA ASP A 305 -24.42 -78.88 -38.69
C ASP A 305 -23.24 -78.03 -39.19
N LEU A 306 -22.56 -78.44 -40.27
CA LEU A 306 -21.48 -77.66 -40.87
C LEU A 306 -21.99 -76.39 -41.57
N ALA A 307 -23.13 -76.46 -42.25
CA ALA A 307 -23.79 -75.29 -42.82
C ALA A 307 -24.18 -74.28 -41.73
N THR A 308 -24.76 -74.78 -40.63
CA THR A 308 -25.12 -73.98 -39.46
C THR A 308 -23.87 -73.32 -38.85
N LEU A 309 -22.77 -74.08 -38.73
CA LEU A 309 -21.50 -73.54 -38.25
C LEU A 309 -20.99 -72.41 -39.12
N ARG A 310 -21.05 -72.58 -40.45
CA ARG A 310 -20.63 -71.56 -41.41
C ARG A 310 -21.48 -70.30 -41.27
N GLN A 311 -22.79 -70.44 -41.26
CA GLN A 311 -23.72 -69.34 -41.11
C GLN A 311 -23.48 -68.58 -39.81
N GLN A 312 -23.34 -69.29 -38.68
CA GLN A 312 -23.04 -68.70 -37.38
C GLN A 312 -21.67 -68.01 -37.36
N SER A 313 -20.69 -68.54 -38.08
CA SER A 313 -19.37 -67.91 -38.23
C SER A 313 -19.44 -66.60 -39.05
N LEU A 314 -20.29 -66.54 -40.09
CA LEU A 314 -20.56 -65.30 -40.83
C LEU A 314 -21.32 -64.28 -39.99
N VAL A 315 -22.33 -64.71 -39.22
CA VAL A 315 -23.06 -63.82 -38.30
C VAL A 315 -22.14 -63.28 -37.19
N ALA A 316 -21.29 -64.14 -36.63
CA ALA A 316 -20.28 -63.74 -35.66
C ALA A 316 -19.29 -62.73 -36.25
N LEU A 317 -18.87 -62.94 -37.51
CA LEU A 317 -18.00 -62.02 -38.25
C LEU A 317 -18.67 -60.65 -38.45
N ASP A 318 -19.91 -60.59 -38.93
CA ASP A 318 -20.63 -59.32 -39.10
C ASP A 318 -20.80 -58.58 -37.76
N THR A 319 -21.11 -59.32 -36.68
CA THR A 319 -21.26 -58.75 -35.33
C THR A 319 -19.95 -58.13 -34.83
N ARG A 320 -18.80 -58.78 -35.10
CA ARG A 320 -17.48 -58.22 -34.73
C ARG A 320 -17.14 -56.99 -35.55
N LEU A 321 -17.43 -57.00 -36.85
CA LEU A 321 -17.22 -55.84 -37.70
C LEU A 321 -18.14 -54.67 -37.28
N ASP A 322 -19.38 -54.92 -36.89
CA ASP A 322 -20.29 -53.90 -36.33
C ASP A 322 -19.75 -53.30 -35.03
N HIS A 323 -19.22 -54.14 -34.14
CA HIS A 323 -18.58 -53.68 -32.90
C HIS A 323 -17.39 -52.75 -33.20
N TYR A 324 -16.53 -53.11 -34.16
CA TYR A 324 -15.40 -52.25 -34.54
C TYR A 324 -15.85 -50.95 -35.21
N HIS A 325 -16.91 -51.01 -36.04
CA HIS A 325 -17.51 -49.84 -36.65
C HIS A 325 -18.01 -48.85 -35.58
N GLY A 326 -18.81 -49.33 -34.61
CA GLY A 326 -19.31 -48.52 -33.51
C GLY A 326 -18.20 -48.02 -32.57
N SER A 327 -17.17 -48.83 -32.32
CA SER A 327 -16.01 -48.44 -31.52
C SER A 327 -15.21 -47.32 -32.19
N ALA A 328 -14.96 -47.41 -33.50
CA ALA A 328 -14.29 -46.36 -34.27
C ALA A 328 -15.07 -45.04 -34.25
N ILE A 329 -16.40 -45.07 -34.41
CA ILE A 329 -17.26 -43.87 -34.30
C ILE A 329 -17.16 -43.24 -32.92
N ARG A 330 -17.23 -44.05 -31.85
CA ARG A 330 -17.14 -43.56 -30.47
C ARG A 330 -15.78 -42.96 -30.14
N GLN A 331 -14.69 -43.57 -30.59
CA GLN A 331 -13.34 -43.01 -30.41
C GLN A 331 -13.18 -41.69 -31.17
N PHE A 332 -13.63 -41.63 -32.43
CA PHE A 332 -13.61 -40.39 -33.22
C PHE A 332 -14.41 -39.26 -32.57
N THR A 333 -15.64 -39.54 -32.11
CA THR A 333 -16.49 -38.53 -31.46
C THR A 333 -15.87 -37.98 -30.18
N LEU A 334 -15.22 -38.82 -29.36
CA LEU A 334 -14.48 -38.36 -28.18
C LEU A 334 -13.28 -37.48 -28.55
N VAL A 335 -12.46 -37.89 -29.51
CA VAL A 335 -11.30 -37.10 -29.98
C VAL A 335 -11.75 -35.75 -30.56
N ALA A 336 -12.81 -35.76 -31.38
CA ALA A 336 -13.38 -34.55 -31.97
C ALA A 336 -13.95 -33.61 -30.89
N MET A 337 -14.61 -34.13 -29.86
CA MET A 337 -15.13 -33.34 -28.74
C MET A 337 -13.99 -32.68 -27.95
N VAL A 338 -12.93 -33.42 -27.62
CA VAL A 338 -11.77 -32.89 -26.89
C VAL A 338 -11.06 -31.79 -27.69
N LEU A 339 -10.77 -32.04 -28.98
CA LEU A 339 -10.17 -31.02 -29.87
C LEU A 339 -11.08 -29.80 -30.03
N GLY A 340 -12.39 -30.01 -30.17
CA GLY A 340 -13.38 -28.94 -30.23
C GLY A 340 -13.40 -28.06 -28.97
N CYS A 341 -13.41 -28.68 -27.78
CA CYS A 341 -13.32 -27.97 -26.51
C CYS A 341 -12.01 -27.19 -26.36
N LEU A 342 -10.87 -27.76 -26.74
CA LEU A 342 -9.59 -27.05 -26.72
C LEU A 342 -9.58 -25.85 -27.66
N LEU A 343 -10.17 -25.99 -28.85
CA LEU A 343 -10.26 -24.91 -29.84
C LEU A 343 -11.18 -23.77 -29.35
N LEU A 344 -12.32 -24.11 -28.73
CA LEU A 344 -13.22 -23.14 -28.09
C LEU A 344 -12.57 -22.45 -26.89
N ALA A 345 -11.84 -23.18 -26.04
CA ALA A 345 -11.11 -22.61 -24.91
C ALA A 345 -9.99 -21.66 -25.38
N ALA A 346 -9.26 -22.03 -26.43
CA ALA A 346 -8.25 -21.17 -27.04
C ALA A 346 -8.88 -19.88 -27.62
N LEU A 347 -10.02 -20.00 -28.30
CA LEU A 347 -10.76 -18.85 -28.83
C LEU A 347 -11.27 -17.93 -27.71
N TYR A 348 -11.84 -18.50 -26.64
CA TYR A 348 -12.30 -17.75 -25.47
C TYR A 348 -11.15 -16.99 -24.79
N LEU A 349 -10.04 -17.68 -24.50
CA LEU A 349 -8.85 -17.06 -23.91
C LEU A 349 -8.28 -15.95 -24.80
N PHE A 350 -8.29 -16.14 -26.12
CA PHE A 350 -7.88 -15.12 -27.07
C PHE A 350 -8.75 -13.86 -27.00
N ILE A 351 -10.09 -14.02 -26.96
CA ILE A 351 -11.03 -12.91 -26.82
C ILE A 351 -10.84 -12.19 -25.48
N CYS A 352 -10.71 -12.93 -24.37
CA CYS A 352 -10.45 -12.37 -23.05
C CYS A 352 -9.15 -11.57 -23.00
N LEU A 353 -8.07 -12.13 -23.56
CA LEU A 353 -6.77 -11.47 -23.64
C LEU A 353 -6.85 -10.17 -24.45
N GLN A 354 -7.51 -10.20 -25.62
CA GLN A 354 -7.67 -9.03 -26.46
C GLN A 354 -8.51 -7.94 -25.78
N ALA A 355 -9.58 -8.32 -25.06
CA ALA A 355 -10.41 -7.40 -24.31
C ALA A 355 -9.64 -6.76 -23.14
N SER A 356 -8.88 -7.56 -22.37
CA SER A 356 -8.07 -7.09 -21.25
C SER A 356 -7.04 -6.04 -21.69
N ILE A 357 -6.24 -6.37 -22.71
CA ILE A 357 -5.18 -5.49 -23.21
C ILE A 357 -5.75 -4.19 -23.78
N ARG A 358 -6.83 -4.26 -24.57
CA ARG A 358 -7.44 -3.05 -25.15
C ARG A 358 -7.96 -2.10 -24.07
N ARG A 359 -8.55 -2.64 -23.00
CA ARG A 359 -9.09 -1.84 -21.89
C ARG A 359 -7.96 -1.15 -21.11
N SER A 360 -6.92 -1.89 -20.74
CA SER A 360 -5.77 -1.33 -20.00
C SER A 360 -4.97 -0.33 -20.83
N ALA A 361 -4.73 -0.60 -22.11
CA ALA A 361 -4.04 0.32 -23.00
C ALA A 361 -4.80 1.65 -23.17
N SER A 362 -6.13 1.59 -23.33
CA SER A 362 -6.98 2.79 -23.43
C SER A 362 -6.95 3.65 -22.16
N GLY A 363 -6.85 3.01 -20.99
CA GLY A 363 -6.72 3.72 -19.72
C GLY A 363 -5.41 4.49 -19.61
N ILE A 364 -4.30 3.87 -19.99
CA ILE A 364 -2.97 4.51 -20.00
C ILE A 364 -2.92 5.67 -21.00
N THR A 365 -3.48 5.50 -22.20
CA THR A 365 -3.50 6.58 -23.21
C THR A 365 -4.34 7.76 -22.73
N LEU A 366 -5.49 7.51 -22.11
CA LEU A 366 -6.36 8.57 -21.60
C LEU A 366 -5.68 9.34 -20.47
N LEU A 367 -5.00 8.65 -19.54
CA LEU A 367 -4.26 9.31 -18.47
C LEU A 367 -3.05 10.13 -19.01
N ALA A 368 -2.40 9.64 -20.07
CA ALA A 368 -1.32 10.37 -20.74
C ALA A 368 -1.82 11.61 -21.52
N GLU A 369 -2.98 11.51 -22.19
CA GLU A 369 -3.64 12.64 -22.85
C GLU A 369 -4.10 13.69 -21.83
N ALA A 370 -4.70 13.26 -20.72
CA ALA A 370 -5.07 14.15 -19.62
C ALA A 370 -3.84 14.89 -19.05
N LEU A 371 -2.72 14.18 -18.85
CA LEU A 371 -1.47 14.79 -18.41
C LEU A 371 -0.93 15.83 -19.42
N ARG A 372 -0.99 15.53 -20.73
CA ARG A 372 -0.59 16.46 -21.81
C ARG A 372 -1.46 17.72 -21.80
N ASP A 373 -2.76 17.56 -21.58
CA ASP A 373 -3.73 18.64 -21.62
C ASP A 373 -3.84 19.39 -20.28
N GLY A 374 -3.01 19.02 -19.29
CA GLY A 374 -2.94 19.67 -17.97
C GLY A 374 -4.09 19.28 -17.03
N ASN A 375 -4.87 18.25 -17.36
CA ASN A 375 -5.93 17.73 -16.50
C ASN A 375 -5.38 16.67 -15.54
N LEU A 376 -5.28 17.04 -14.26
CA LEU A 376 -4.76 16.20 -13.18
C LEU A 376 -5.86 15.75 -12.21
N SER A 377 -7.13 16.04 -12.50
CA SER A 377 -8.26 15.55 -11.70
C SER A 377 -8.74 14.17 -12.12
N LEU A 378 -8.35 13.72 -13.30
CA LEU A 378 -8.75 12.42 -13.83
C LEU A 378 -7.91 11.29 -13.23
N GLN A 379 -8.59 10.27 -12.71
CA GLN A 379 -8.01 8.99 -12.29
C GLN A 379 -8.65 7.86 -13.07
N VAL A 380 -7.83 6.94 -13.59
CA VAL A 380 -8.31 5.76 -14.29
C VAL A 380 -8.31 4.57 -13.32
N PRO A 381 -9.42 3.82 -13.18
CA PRO A 381 -9.46 2.64 -12.33
C PRO A 381 -8.52 1.56 -12.86
N VAL A 382 -7.55 1.17 -12.05
CA VAL A 382 -6.60 0.10 -12.38
C VAL A 382 -7.26 -1.25 -12.12
N GLN A 383 -7.28 -2.11 -13.13
CA GLN A 383 -7.76 -3.48 -13.02
C GLN A 383 -6.65 -4.44 -13.45
N GLY A 384 -6.40 -5.49 -12.66
CA GLY A 384 -5.37 -6.50 -12.94
C GLY A 384 -4.14 -6.40 -12.05
N ARG A 385 -3.17 -7.29 -12.29
CA ARG A 385 -1.89 -7.40 -11.57
C ARG A 385 -0.69 -7.59 -12.53
N ASP A 386 -0.90 -7.27 -13.80
CA ASP A 386 0.11 -7.40 -14.85
C ASP A 386 0.95 -6.12 -15.00
N GLU A 387 1.88 -6.12 -15.96
CA GLU A 387 2.77 -5.00 -16.24
C GLU A 387 1.99 -3.74 -16.65
N LEU A 388 0.84 -3.89 -17.31
CA LEU A 388 -0.02 -2.75 -17.68
C LEU A 388 -0.70 -2.13 -16.46
N ALA A 389 -1.17 -2.96 -15.51
CA ALA A 389 -1.70 -2.49 -14.24
C ALA A 389 -0.63 -1.76 -13.41
N ALA A 390 0.61 -2.26 -13.40
CA ALA A 390 1.74 -1.60 -12.74
C ALA A 390 2.03 -0.22 -13.35
N ILE A 391 2.04 -0.11 -14.68
CA ILE A 391 2.22 1.17 -15.38
C ILE A 391 1.07 2.14 -15.06
N SER A 392 -0.17 1.67 -15.13
CA SER A 392 -1.33 2.52 -14.82
C SER A 392 -1.34 3.00 -13.37
N THR A 393 -0.89 2.15 -12.43
CA THR A 393 -0.74 2.52 -11.01
C THR A 393 0.35 3.56 -10.83
N ALA A 394 1.54 3.33 -11.40
CA ALA A 394 2.64 4.27 -11.32
C ALA A 394 2.27 5.63 -11.94
N LEU A 395 1.52 5.65 -13.04
CA LEU A 395 1.05 6.87 -13.68
C LEU A 395 0.00 7.59 -12.83
N ASN A 396 -0.96 6.87 -12.22
CA ASN A 396 -1.90 7.46 -11.25
C ASN A 396 -1.17 8.08 -10.05
N VAL A 397 -0.19 7.38 -9.48
CA VAL A 397 0.64 7.92 -8.38
C VAL A 397 1.38 9.16 -8.85
N ALA A 398 1.96 9.16 -10.05
CA ALA A 398 2.64 10.33 -10.60
C ALA A 398 1.68 11.52 -10.79
N VAL A 399 0.46 11.30 -11.28
CA VAL A 399 -0.59 12.33 -11.41
C VAL A 399 -0.95 12.91 -10.04
N VAL A 400 -1.18 12.06 -9.03
CA VAL A 400 -1.49 12.49 -7.66
C VAL A 400 -0.34 13.27 -7.05
N GLN A 401 0.90 12.79 -7.20
CA GLN A 401 2.09 13.47 -6.72
C GLN A 401 2.22 14.84 -7.37
N LEU A 402 2.06 14.94 -8.69
CA LEU A 402 2.17 16.20 -9.44
C LEU A 402 1.05 17.17 -9.06
N ARG A 403 -0.19 16.68 -8.89
CA ARG A 403 -1.32 17.46 -8.36
C ARG A 403 -1.01 18.01 -6.96
N SER A 404 -0.51 17.17 -6.06
CA SER A 404 -0.16 17.58 -4.69
C SER A 404 0.96 18.62 -4.67
N SER A 405 1.97 18.46 -5.52
CA SER A 405 3.06 19.44 -5.66
C SER A 405 2.54 20.77 -6.18
N LEU A 406 1.65 20.77 -7.19
CA LEU A 406 1.07 22.00 -7.74
C LEU A 406 0.15 22.71 -6.73
N LEU A 407 -0.64 21.96 -5.95
CA LEU A 407 -1.42 22.52 -4.84
C LEU A 407 -0.51 23.11 -3.75
N GLY A 408 0.62 22.45 -3.45
CA GLY A 408 1.64 22.98 -2.55
C GLY A 408 2.24 24.29 -3.07
N VAL A 409 2.60 24.35 -4.36
CA VAL A 409 3.10 25.58 -4.98
C VAL A 409 2.06 26.70 -4.92
N ASP A 410 0.79 26.42 -5.18
CA ASP A 410 -0.28 27.43 -5.10
C ASP A 410 -0.44 27.98 -3.67
N HIS A 411 -0.41 27.09 -2.67
CA HIS A 411 -0.45 27.49 -1.26
C HIS A 411 0.75 28.36 -0.84
N GLU A 412 1.97 27.96 -1.21
CA GLU A 412 3.19 28.73 -0.95
C GLU A 412 3.18 30.08 -1.69
N THR A 413 2.61 30.13 -2.89
CA THR A 413 2.46 31.36 -3.68
C THR A 413 1.49 32.34 -2.99
N LEU A 414 0.40 31.85 -2.41
CA LEU A 414 -0.51 32.66 -1.60
C LEU A 414 0.18 33.22 -0.34
N GLN A 415 0.93 32.39 0.39
CA GLN A 415 1.70 32.85 1.55
C GLN A 415 2.75 33.90 1.16
N LEU A 416 3.42 33.71 0.02
CA LEU A 416 4.40 34.65 -0.52
C LEU A 416 3.75 36.01 -0.84
N SER A 417 2.57 36.00 -1.46
CA SER A 417 1.82 37.22 -1.76
C SER A 417 1.40 37.99 -0.50
N ASP A 418 1.00 37.29 0.56
CA ASP A 418 0.72 37.93 1.86
C ASP A 418 1.99 38.49 2.50
N ALA A 419 3.10 37.76 2.46
CA ALA A 419 4.40 38.24 2.97
C ALA A 419 4.87 39.51 2.23
N VAL A 420 4.70 39.56 0.91
CA VAL A 420 4.99 40.75 0.08
C VAL A 420 4.12 41.94 0.49
N ARG A 421 2.83 41.74 0.73
CA ARG A 421 1.92 42.80 1.19
C ARG A 421 2.35 43.35 2.56
N ILE A 422 2.76 42.47 3.47
CA ILE A 422 3.31 42.84 4.79
C ILE A 422 4.61 43.63 4.63
N LEU A 423 5.55 43.19 3.77
CA LEU A 423 6.80 43.90 3.49
C LEU A 423 6.57 45.31 2.93
N ASN A 424 5.66 45.46 1.96
CA ASN A 424 5.32 46.77 1.42
C ASN A 424 4.74 47.70 2.50
N THR A 425 3.85 47.18 3.34
CA THR A 425 3.26 47.95 4.46
C THR A 425 4.34 48.42 5.45
N HIS A 426 5.26 47.53 5.84
CA HIS A 426 6.36 47.88 6.75
C HIS A 426 7.37 48.84 6.12
N SER A 427 7.73 48.66 4.85
CA SER A 427 8.62 49.56 4.12
C SER A 427 8.02 50.96 4.02
N SER A 428 6.74 51.08 3.64
CA SER A 428 6.05 52.38 3.61
C SER A 428 5.92 53.02 4.99
N GLY A 429 5.67 52.21 6.04
CA GLY A 429 5.67 52.69 7.42
C GLY A 429 7.03 53.25 7.84
N ALA A 430 8.11 52.53 7.57
CA ALA A 430 9.48 52.96 7.88
C ALA A 430 9.86 54.28 7.18
N LEU A 431 9.40 54.51 5.95
CA LEU A 431 9.61 55.79 5.26
C LEU A 431 8.97 56.96 6.02
N GLY A 432 7.73 56.80 6.50
CA GLY A 432 7.04 57.83 7.28
C GLY A 432 7.66 58.04 8.68
N GLU A 433 8.14 56.97 9.32
CA GLU A 433 8.84 57.07 10.61
C GLU A 433 10.18 57.82 10.50
N VAL A 434 10.93 57.63 9.42
CA VAL A 434 12.18 58.36 9.16
C VAL A 434 11.92 59.86 9.00
N GLU A 435 10.85 60.27 8.30
CA GLU A 435 10.46 61.68 8.19
C GLU A 435 10.14 62.30 9.54
N ALA A 436 9.39 61.58 10.40
CA ALA A 436 9.10 62.02 11.75
C ALA A 436 10.37 62.13 12.62
N GLN A 437 11.28 61.16 12.49
CA GLN A 437 12.55 61.14 13.21
C GLN A 437 13.44 62.32 12.81
N GLN A 438 13.49 62.69 11.53
CA GLN A 438 14.27 63.84 11.05
C GLN A 438 13.80 65.15 11.69
N MET A 439 12.49 65.34 11.86
CA MET A 439 11.94 66.49 12.57
C MET A 439 12.35 66.50 14.05
N GLN A 440 12.34 65.35 14.71
CA GLN A 440 12.78 65.23 16.12
C GLN A 440 14.26 65.52 16.28
N ILE A 441 15.12 64.99 15.40
CA ILE A 441 16.56 65.26 15.36
C ILE A 441 16.83 66.77 15.28
N SER A 442 16.13 67.48 14.39
CA SER A 442 16.25 68.93 14.25
C SER A 442 15.89 69.69 15.54
N GLN A 443 14.82 69.26 16.23
CA GLN A 443 14.41 69.87 17.49
C GLN A 443 15.43 69.63 18.61
N ILE A 444 15.97 68.41 18.73
CA ILE A 444 16.96 68.10 19.77
C ILE A 444 18.27 68.87 19.50
N ALA A 445 18.70 69.00 18.23
CA ALA A 445 19.88 69.78 17.88
C ALA A 445 19.73 71.27 18.28
N ALA A 446 18.54 71.84 18.02
CA ALA A 446 18.23 73.21 18.44
C ALA A 446 18.24 73.35 19.97
N ALA A 447 17.65 72.39 20.70
CA ALA A 447 17.64 72.37 22.16
C ALA A 447 19.05 72.24 22.77
N ALA A 448 19.90 71.38 22.21
CA ALA A 448 21.29 71.22 22.64
C ALA A 448 22.09 72.52 22.44
N THR A 449 21.91 73.18 21.28
CA THR A 449 22.55 74.48 21.00
C THR A 449 22.10 75.55 22.01
N GLN A 450 20.80 75.59 22.34
CA GLN A 450 20.27 76.52 23.34
C GLN A 450 20.77 76.19 24.76
N LEU A 451 20.91 74.90 25.10
CA LEU A 451 21.46 74.45 26.38
C LEU A 451 22.92 74.90 26.57
N ALA A 452 23.75 74.77 25.54
CA ALA A 452 25.13 75.25 25.55
C ALA A 452 25.19 76.78 25.79
N ALA A 453 24.37 77.54 25.06
CA ALA A 453 24.33 79.00 25.21
C ALA A 453 23.84 79.45 26.60
N THR A 454 22.82 78.78 27.15
CA THR A 454 22.29 79.10 28.49
C THR A 454 23.27 78.72 29.60
N SER A 455 23.96 77.58 29.48
CA SER A 455 25.02 77.16 30.39
C SER A 455 26.13 78.22 30.47
N GLN A 456 26.61 78.71 29.33
CA GLN A 456 27.60 79.80 29.31
C GLN A 456 27.12 81.08 30.00
N GLY A 457 25.82 81.39 29.91
CA GLY A 457 25.20 82.49 30.64
C GLY A 457 25.20 82.29 32.16
N VAL A 458 24.90 81.07 32.64
CA VAL A 458 24.88 80.73 34.08
C VAL A 458 26.30 80.76 34.66
N ALA A 459 27.31 80.26 33.94
CA ALA A 459 28.70 80.31 34.38
C ALA A 459 29.14 81.75 34.69
N LYS A 460 28.81 82.69 33.78
CA LYS A 460 29.08 84.12 33.98
C LYS A 460 28.36 84.71 35.19
N SER A 461 27.12 84.29 35.46
CA SER A 461 26.39 84.73 36.66
C SER A 461 27.01 84.19 37.96
N CYS A 462 27.55 82.96 37.94
CA CYS A 462 28.24 82.38 39.09
C CYS A 462 29.53 83.14 39.42
N GLU A 463 30.30 83.52 38.40
CA GLU A 463 31.51 84.35 38.56
C GLU A 463 31.18 85.69 39.24
N GLN A 464 30.16 86.39 38.74
CA GLN A 464 29.70 87.66 39.33
C GLN A 464 29.20 87.52 40.77
N ALA A 465 28.47 86.44 41.08
CA ALA A 465 28.00 86.16 42.43
C ALA A 465 29.15 85.84 43.39
N SER A 466 30.18 85.14 42.91
CA SER A 466 31.37 84.79 43.69
C SER A 466 32.14 86.04 44.12
N ASP A 467 32.33 86.99 43.20
CA ASP A 467 32.97 88.28 43.49
C ASP A 467 32.21 89.05 44.59
N SER A 468 30.88 89.10 44.50
CA SER A 468 30.02 89.78 45.48
C SER A 468 30.07 89.10 46.86
N ALA A 469 30.06 87.77 46.91
CA ALA A 469 30.24 87.00 48.13
C ALA A 469 31.61 87.28 48.77
N GLN A 470 32.68 87.28 47.97
CA GLN A 470 34.03 87.56 48.47
C GLN A 470 34.14 88.98 49.06
N GLN A 471 33.49 89.97 48.44
CA GLN A 471 33.40 91.34 48.99
C GLN A 471 32.67 91.37 50.34
N THR A 472 31.52 90.68 50.44
CA THR A 472 30.72 90.61 51.67
C THR A 472 31.50 89.97 52.82
N ARG A 473 32.26 88.90 52.54
CA ARG A 473 33.13 88.24 53.52
C ARG A 473 34.18 89.20 54.09
N ARG A 474 34.79 90.05 53.25
CA ARG A 474 35.77 91.05 53.70
C ARG A 474 35.13 92.05 54.68
N ILE A 475 33.94 92.56 54.36
CA ILE A 475 33.20 93.51 55.21
C ILE A 475 32.87 92.89 56.58
N ALA A 476 32.41 91.64 56.61
CA ALA A 476 32.10 90.94 57.85
C ALA A 476 33.35 90.73 58.74
N ALA A 477 34.49 90.35 58.14
CA ALA A 477 35.75 90.17 58.84
C ALA A 477 36.30 91.49 59.42
N ASP A 478 36.16 92.60 58.71
CA ASP A 478 36.56 93.93 59.19
C ASP A 478 35.65 94.38 60.36
N SER A 479 34.34 94.15 60.24
CA SER A 479 33.36 94.50 61.29
C SER A 479 33.56 93.68 62.57
N SER A 480 33.98 92.41 62.46
CA SER A 480 34.31 91.57 63.61
C SER A 480 35.54 92.10 64.37
N ARG A 481 36.56 92.57 63.63
CA ARG A 481 37.74 93.24 64.23
C ARG A 481 37.36 94.54 64.96
N ASP A 482 36.46 95.33 64.41
CA ASP A 482 35.96 96.54 65.08
C ASP A 482 35.17 96.24 66.37
N SER A 483 34.40 95.13 66.38
CA SER A 483 33.69 94.67 67.57
C SER A 483 34.66 94.27 68.69
N GLN A 484 35.72 93.51 68.37
CA GLN A 484 36.76 93.14 69.34
C GLN A 484 37.43 94.37 69.98
N ARG A 485 37.74 95.39 69.17
CA ARG A 485 38.30 96.66 69.65
C ARG A 485 37.34 97.40 70.59
N THR A 486 36.04 97.35 70.29
CA THR A 486 35.00 97.97 71.12
C THR A 486 34.84 97.26 72.46
N THR A 487 34.84 95.91 72.49
CA THR A 487 34.81 95.13 73.73
C THR A 487 35.99 95.45 74.64
N ALA A 488 37.22 95.55 74.10
CA ALA A 488 38.40 95.91 74.87
C ALA A 488 38.28 97.30 75.53
N SER A 489 37.69 98.28 74.82
CA SER A 489 37.44 99.62 75.34
C SER A 489 36.45 99.60 76.52
N ILE A 490 35.37 98.81 76.42
CA ILE A 490 34.36 98.68 77.48
C ILE A 490 34.94 97.99 78.73
N GLN A 491 35.79 96.97 78.56
CA GLN A 491 36.48 96.33 79.69
C GLN A 491 37.38 97.32 80.44
N GLN A 492 38.11 98.18 79.72
CA GLN A 492 38.93 99.22 80.34
C GLN A 492 38.06 100.24 81.11
N LEU A 493 36.88 100.59 80.59
CA LEU A 493 35.93 101.45 81.29
C LEU A 493 35.44 100.81 82.60
N ASN A 494 35.09 99.52 82.55
CA ASN A 494 34.63 98.76 83.72
C ASN A 494 35.69 98.71 84.84
N GLN A 495 36.98 98.53 84.49
CA GLN A 495 38.08 98.60 85.46
C GLN A 495 38.13 99.96 86.18
N ARG A 496 38.02 101.06 85.44
CA ARG A 496 38.03 102.42 86.02
C ARG A 496 36.83 102.68 86.95
N LEU A 497 35.66 102.12 86.64
CA LEU A 497 34.46 102.20 87.48
C LEU A 497 34.66 101.44 88.81
N ASN A 498 35.23 100.23 88.77
CA ASN A 498 35.53 99.46 89.99
C ASN A 498 36.56 100.15 90.89
N GLU A 499 37.61 100.75 90.32
CA GLU A 499 38.58 101.55 91.08
C GLU A 499 37.90 102.75 91.77
N THR A 500 36.94 103.38 91.09
CA THR A 500 36.15 104.50 91.64
C THR A 500 35.22 104.04 92.78
N ALA A 501 34.55 102.90 92.62
CA ALA A 501 33.69 102.32 93.66
C ALA A 501 34.48 101.93 94.92
N ALA A 502 35.67 101.32 94.76
CA ALA A 502 36.56 100.98 95.88
C ALA A 502 37.05 102.23 96.63
N ALA A 503 37.35 103.31 95.91
CA ALA A 503 37.73 104.59 96.52
C ALA A 503 36.60 105.16 97.39
N LEU A 504 35.35 105.09 96.92
CA LEU A 504 34.16 105.50 97.68
C LEU A 504 33.89 104.60 98.89
N GLY A 505 34.11 103.28 98.78
CA GLY A 505 33.99 102.34 99.91
C GLY A 505 34.88 102.71 101.10
N ARG A 506 36.13 103.14 100.83
CA ARG A 506 37.05 103.64 101.88
C ARG A 506 36.52 104.90 102.58
N VAL A 507 35.83 105.77 101.86
CA VAL A 507 35.20 106.98 102.45
C VAL A 507 34.06 106.57 103.40
N SER A 508 33.28 105.55 103.07
CA SER A 508 32.22 105.01 103.95
C SER A 508 32.78 104.41 105.24
N GLU A 509 33.89 103.66 105.16
CA GLU A 509 34.62 103.11 106.32
C GLU A 509 35.18 104.20 107.23
N GLN A 510 35.83 105.21 106.64
CA GLN A 510 36.30 106.38 107.40
C GLN A 510 35.13 107.09 108.11
N GLY A 511 33.97 107.20 107.44
CA GLY A 511 32.74 107.69 108.06
C GLY A 511 32.29 106.86 109.28
N GLN A 512 32.39 105.53 109.22
CA GLN A 512 32.06 104.66 110.36
C GLN A 512 33.02 104.80 111.54
N GLN A 513 34.32 104.96 111.27
CA GLN A 513 35.30 105.23 112.32
C GLN A 513 35.00 106.56 113.03
N ILE A 514 34.65 107.60 112.25
CA ILE A 514 34.23 108.88 112.83
C ILE A 514 33.00 108.67 113.74
N GLN A 515 32.01 107.88 113.31
CA GLN A 515 30.83 107.59 114.14
C GLN A 515 31.19 106.89 115.46
N LEU A 516 32.10 105.91 115.44
CA LEU A 516 32.53 105.20 116.65
C LEU A 516 33.22 106.14 117.65
N VAL A 517 34.04 107.06 117.14
CA VAL A 517 34.68 108.11 117.94
C VAL A 517 33.61 109.02 118.53
N VAL A 518 32.61 109.45 117.73
CA VAL A 518 31.49 110.27 118.16
C VAL A 518 30.66 109.58 119.25
N ASP A 519 30.38 108.28 119.12
CA ASP A 519 29.67 107.49 120.13
C ASP A 519 30.47 107.32 121.41
N THR A 520 31.79 107.16 121.30
CA THR A 520 32.68 107.12 122.46
C THR A 520 32.69 108.47 123.17
N ILE A 521 32.76 109.58 122.44
CA ILE A 521 32.66 110.93 123.02
C ILE A 521 31.30 111.11 123.69
N ARG A 522 30.22 110.60 123.09
CA ARG A 522 28.88 110.62 123.69
C ARG A 522 28.82 109.79 124.96
N GLY A 523 29.38 108.59 124.94
CA GLY A 523 29.47 107.69 126.08
C GLY A 523 30.31 108.28 127.19
N VAL A 524 31.44 108.93 126.88
CA VAL A 524 32.23 109.69 127.85
C VAL A 524 31.44 110.88 128.37
N ALA A 525 30.72 111.64 127.53
CA ALA A 525 29.86 112.72 128.00
C ALA A 525 28.75 112.20 128.94
N GLU A 526 28.23 111.00 128.69
CA GLU A 526 27.21 110.35 129.52
C GLU A 526 27.78 109.76 130.82
N GLN A 527 28.96 109.14 130.75
CA GLN A 527 29.73 108.70 131.91
C GLN A 527 30.19 109.90 132.74
N THR A 528 30.49 111.02 132.11
CA THR A 528 30.85 112.28 132.77
C THR A 528 29.62 112.92 133.39
N ASN A 529 28.44 112.75 132.78
CA ASN A 529 27.17 113.09 133.39
C ASN A 529 26.81 112.16 134.57
N LEU A 530 27.18 110.87 134.52
CA LEU A 530 27.00 109.90 135.61
C LEU A 530 28.08 110.01 136.69
N LEU A 531 29.29 110.42 136.33
CA LEU A 531 30.36 110.79 137.26
C LEU A 531 30.03 112.13 137.88
N ALA A 532 29.40 113.07 137.17
CA ALA A 532 28.80 114.26 137.75
C ALA A 532 27.59 113.87 138.60
N LEU A 533 26.82 112.83 138.26
CA LEU A 533 25.67 112.37 139.06
C LEU A 533 26.11 111.62 140.32
N ASN A 534 27.05 110.70 140.24
CA ASN A 534 27.67 110.07 141.38
C ASN A 534 28.47 111.13 142.10
N ALA A 535 29.37 111.92 141.52
CA ALA A 535 29.93 113.08 142.24
C ALA A 535 28.84 114.02 142.84
N ALA A 536 27.59 114.04 142.31
CA ALA A 536 26.40 114.72 142.85
C ALA A 536 25.56 113.91 143.87
N ILE A 537 25.82 112.62 144.08
CA ILE A 537 25.25 111.77 145.16
C ILE A 537 26.36 111.33 146.13
N GLU A 538 27.60 111.15 145.68
CA GLU A 538 28.91 111.26 146.33
C GLU A 538 29.15 112.70 146.87
N ALA A 539 28.45 113.70 146.29
CA ALA A 539 28.19 115.01 146.91
C ALA A 539 27.23 114.89 148.10
N ALA A 540 26.47 113.79 148.12
CA ALA A 540 25.97 113.19 149.34
C ALA A 540 26.89 112.06 149.90
N ARG A 541 27.97 111.51 149.22
CA ARG A 541 28.99 110.51 149.78
C ARG A 541 29.54 111.07 151.04
N ALA A 542 29.71 112.38 151.11
CA ALA A 542 30.26 113.00 152.28
C ALA A 542 29.26 113.04 153.48
N GLY A 543 28.20 112.20 153.50
CA GLY A 543 27.16 112.03 154.54
C GLY A 543 26.26 113.26 154.71
N GLU A 544 26.85 114.33 155.25
CA GLU A 544 26.43 115.75 155.29
C GLU A 544 27.50 116.76 154.62
N GLN A 545 28.46 116.43 153.65
CA GLN A 545 29.60 117.34 153.12
C GLN A 545 29.79 117.62 151.61
N GLY A 546 29.24 116.87 150.69
CA GLY A 546 29.74 116.98 149.34
C GLY A 546 29.22 118.24 148.61
N ARG A 547 28.98 119.38 149.29
CA ARG A 547 28.41 120.63 148.77
C ARG A 547 29.30 121.38 147.77
N GLY A 548 30.59 121.58 148.04
CA GLY A 548 31.48 122.22 147.05
C GLY A 548 31.59 121.39 145.77
N PHE A 549 31.46 120.09 145.95
CA PHE A 549 31.36 119.10 144.88
C PHE A 549 30.09 119.26 144.03
N ALA A 550 29.01 119.84 144.56
CA ALA A 550 27.73 119.93 143.85
C ALA A 550 27.75 120.94 142.67
N VAL A 551 28.32 122.15 142.82
CA VAL A 551 28.29 123.16 141.74
C VAL A 551 29.19 122.76 140.58
N VAL A 552 30.39 122.24 140.89
CA VAL A 552 31.28 121.71 139.84
C VAL A 552 30.58 120.56 139.12
N ALA A 553 29.85 119.71 139.84
CA ALA A 553 29.07 118.66 139.22
C ALA A 553 28.00 119.21 138.27
N ASP A 554 27.28 120.28 138.60
CA ASP A 554 26.28 120.89 137.70
C ASP A 554 26.88 121.54 136.44
N GLU A 555 28.03 122.23 136.54
CA GLU A 555 28.69 122.83 135.36
C GLU A 555 29.26 121.75 134.43
N VAL A 556 29.86 120.70 135.01
CA VAL A 556 30.29 119.51 134.28
C VAL A 556 29.08 118.83 133.62
N ARG A 557 27.90 118.86 134.26
CA ARG A 557 26.64 118.37 133.68
C ARG A 557 26.24 119.16 132.45
N SER A 558 26.25 120.50 132.52
CA SER A 558 25.89 121.39 131.40
C SER A 558 26.84 121.22 130.21
N LEU A 559 28.16 121.16 130.45
CA LEU A 559 29.15 120.94 129.40
C LEU A 559 28.98 119.56 128.75
N SER A 560 28.69 118.55 129.57
CA SER A 560 28.41 117.19 129.09
C SER A 560 27.15 117.18 128.22
N GLN A 561 26.08 117.87 128.61
CA GLN A 561 24.85 117.99 127.80
C GLN A 561 25.09 118.71 126.47
N ARG A 562 25.86 119.80 126.43
CA ARG A 562 26.22 120.47 125.17
C ARG A 562 27.08 119.57 124.27
N THR A 563 28.07 118.89 124.85
CA THR A 563 28.91 117.92 124.13
C THR A 563 28.06 116.82 123.52
N GLN A 564 27.08 116.33 124.27
CA GLN A 564 26.12 115.34 123.79
C GLN A 564 25.34 115.87 122.58
N SER A 565 24.81 117.10 122.65
CA SER A 565 24.08 117.71 121.54
C SER A 565 24.95 117.92 120.29
N SER A 566 26.20 118.33 120.42
CA SER A 566 27.11 118.50 119.27
C SER A 566 27.53 117.16 118.68
N THR A 567 27.80 116.14 119.50
CA THR A 567 28.03 114.77 118.99
C THR A 567 26.83 114.24 118.23
N GLN A 568 25.61 114.57 118.66
CA GLN A 568 24.39 114.19 117.95
C GLN A 568 24.25 114.88 116.57
N GLN A 569 24.64 116.15 116.45
CA GLN A 569 24.66 116.84 115.15
C GLN A 569 25.74 116.30 114.20
N ILE A 570 26.94 116.01 114.72
CA ILE A 570 28.02 115.40 113.91
C ILE A 570 27.61 114.01 113.45
N ALA A 571 27.02 113.19 114.32
CA ALA A 571 26.46 111.90 113.97
C ALA A 571 25.47 112.02 112.81
N GLY A 572 24.53 112.98 112.87
CA GLY A 572 23.60 113.23 111.77
C GLY A 572 24.26 113.61 110.43
N THR A 573 25.34 114.41 110.45
CA THR A 573 26.08 114.76 109.23
C THR A 573 26.84 113.55 108.66
N VAL A 574 27.47 112.75 109.53
CA VAL A 574 28.19 111.53 109.14
C VAL A 574 27.22 110.50 108.56
N ASP A 575 26.05 110.33 109.18
CA ASP A 575 24.98 109.48 108.66
C ASP A 575 24.53 109.94 107.28
N SER A 576 24.34 111.25 107.06
CA SER A 576 24.01 111.80 105.74
C SER A 576 25.11 111.57 104.71
N LEU A 577 26.38 111.78 105.07
CA LEU A 577 27.51 111.56 104.16
C LEU A 577 27.63 110.08 103.76
N ARG A 578 27.45 109.17 104.72
CA ARG A 578 27.43 107.73 104.44
C ARG A 578 26.26 107.35 103.54
N ALA A 579 25.08 107.94 103.74
CA ALA A 579 23.94 107.72 102.86
C ALA A 579 24.26 108.12 101.40
N THR A 580 24.84 109.30 101.18
CA THR A 580 25.24 109.75 99.82
C THR A 580 26.36 108.90 99.21
N VAL A 581 27.37 108.50 99.99
CA VAL A 581 28.44 107.61 99.51
C VAL A 581 27.88 106.24 99.12
N ASN A 582 26.96 105.69 99.91
CA ASN A 582 26.32 104.42 99.59
C ASN A 582 25.48 104.51 98.31
N GLU A 583 24.78 105.63 98.09
CA GLU A 583 24.07 105.89 96.84
C GLU A 583 25.03 105.95 95.63
N ALA A 584 26.16 106.66 95.75
CA ALA A 584 27.16 106.75 94.70
C ALA A 584 27.83 105.40 94.39
N VAL A 585 28.11 104.58 95.40
CA VAL A 585 28.59 103.20 95.23
C VAL A 585 27.54 102.36 94.48
N SER A 586 26.27 102.46 94.86
CA SER A 586 25.19 101.73 94.18
C SER A 586 25.05 102.11 92.70
N LEU A 587 25.19 103.41 92.36
CA LEU A 587 25.20 103.86 90.96
C LEU A 587 26.41 103.35 90.19
N MET A 588 27.59 103.29 90.81
CA MET A 588 28.80 102.76 90.18
C MET A 588 28.71 101.25 89.96
N GLU A 589 28.13 100.51 90.90
CA GLU A 589 27.83 99.08 90.75
C GLU A 589 26.84 98.85 89.60
N ALA A 590 25.80 99.67 89.48
CA ALA A 590 24.86 99.62 88.36
C ALA A 590 25.54 99.91 87.01
N ALA A 591 26.41 100.93 86.95
CA ALA A 591 27.17 101.27 85.74
C ALA A 591 28.16 100.17 85.35
N CYS A 592 28.80 99.53 86.34
CA CYS A 592 29.66 98.36 86.14
C CYS A 592 28.86 97.17 85.57
N GLY A 593 27.67 96.90 86.10
CA GLY A 593 26.75 95.90 85.57
C GLY A 593 26.31 96.18 84.13
N GLN A 594 26.01 97.44 83.79
CA GLN A 594 25.65 97.82 82.43
C GLN A 594 26.82 97.67 81.46
N ALA A 595 28.01 98.15 81.81
CA ALA A 595 29.20 97.98 80.98
C ALA A 595 29.56 96.50 80.73
N GLN A 596 29.38 95.65 81.75
CA GLN A 596 29.53 94.20 81.59
C GLN A 596 28.56 93.64 80.55
N THR A 597 27.30 94.07 80.60
CA THR A 597 26.24 93.66 79.67
C THR A 597 26.54 94.13 78.24
N ASP A 598 27.00 95.37 78.08
CA ASP A 598 27.34 95.93 76.76
C ASP A 598 28.56 95.21 76.15
N ALA A 599 29.58 94.88 76.97
CA ALA A 599 30.72 94.08 76.52
C ALA A 599 30.28 92.69 76.03
N GLN A 600 29.34 92.04 76.74
CA GLN A 600 28.78 90.77 76.31
C GLN A 600 28.01 90.90 74.99
N ALA A 601 27.20 91.96 74.82
CA ALA A 601 26.45 92.21 73.60
C ALA A 601 27.37 92.43 72.38
N VAL A 602 28.43 93.22 72.52
CA VAL A 602 29.41 93.46 71.45
C VAL A 602 30.23 92.21 71.14
N THR A 603 30.55 91.40 72.14
CA THR A 603 31.20 90.09 71.92
C THR A 603 30.30 89.17 71.09
N GLY A 604 29.01 89.08 71.43
CA GLY A 604 28.03 88.32 70.66
C GLY A 604 27.84 88.85 69.23
N LEU A 605 27.98 90.16 68.99
CA LEU A 605 28.00 90.72 67.63
C LEU A 605 29.22 90.24 66.84
N GLY A 606 30.40 90.22 67.47
CA GLY A 606 31.64 89.72 66.85
C GLY A 606 31.54 88.26 66.43
N GLU A 607 30.91 87.41 67.25
CA GLU A 607 30.65 86.00 66.95
C GLU A 607 29.69 85.85 65.76
N ARG A 608 28.56 86.57 65.75
CA ARG A 608 27.59 86.56 64.63
C ARG A 608 28.22 87.02 63.32
N LEU A 609 29.11 88.01 63.35
CA LEU A 609 29.85 88.44 62.16
C LEU A 609 30.83 87.37 61.67
N GLY A 610 31.42 86.61 62.59
CA GLY A 610 32.19 85.41 62.26
C GLY A 610 31.35 84.34 61.56
N GLU A 611 30.15 84.06 62.09
CA GLU A 611 29.19 83.13 61.46
C GLU A 611 28.80 83.59 60.06
N ILE A 612 28.55 84.89 59.84
CA ILE A 612 28.27 85.45 58.51
C ILE A 612 29.45 85.22 57.55
N ALA A 613 30.69 85.47 57.99
CA ALA A 613 31.87 85.25 57.15
C ALA A 613 32.01 83.77 56.73
N SER A 614 31.73 82.83 57.64
CA SER A 614 31.71 81.39 57.34
C SER A 614 30.56 81.00 56.42
N ALA A 615 29.35 81.54 56.62
CA ALA A 615 28.21 81.27 55.74
C ALA A 615 28.48 81.75 54.31
N VAL A 616 29.06 82.94 54.16
CA VAL A 616 29.44 83.50 52.86
C VAL A 616 30.55 82.69 52.19
N GLN A 617 31.50 82.13 52.96
CA GLN A 617 32.49 81.20 52.42
C GLN A 617 31.82 79.97 51.79
N SER A 618 30.84 79.38 52.49
CA SER A 618 30.09 78.23 51.95
C SER A 618 29.34 78.58 50.66
N VAL A 619 28.85 79.82 50.53
CA VAL A 619 28.23 80.30 49.28
C VAL A 619 29.26 80.37 48.15
N THR A 620 30.45 80.92 48.40
CA THR A 620 31.54 80.94 47.40
C THR A 620 31.92 79.53 46.94
N ASP A 621 32.04 78.58 47.87
CA ASP A 621 32.38 77.19 47.52
C ASP A 621 31.27 76.52 46.69
N THR A 622 30.00 76.80 47.01
CA THR A 622 28.85 76.31 46.24
C THR A 622 28.83 76.89 44.83
N LEU A 623 29.13 78.19 44.67
CA LEU A 623 29.21 78.84 43.37
C LEU A 623 30.31 78.25 42.49
N ALA A 624 31.45 77.86 43.08
CA ALA A 624 32.51 77.17 42.36
C ALA A 624 32.05 75.79 41.85
N GLN A 625 31.31 75.03 42.68
CA GLN A 625 30.73 73.75 42.26
C GLN A 625 29.70 73.92 41.14
N ILE A 626 28.84 74.96 41.22
CA ILE A 626 27.88 75.25 40.15
C ILE A 626 28.61 75.58 38.84
N ALA A 627 29.68 76.38 38.89
CA ALA A 627 30.47 76.69 37.69
C ALA A 627 31.05 75.42 37.03
N THR A 628 31.61 74.49 37.81
CA THR A 628 32.09 73.21 37.29
C THR A 628 30.97 72.37 36.68
N ALA A 629 29.83 72.26 37.36
CA ALA A 629 28.67 71.52 36.84
C ALA A 629 28.12 72.13 35.54
N VAL A 630 28.20 73.46 35.39
CA VAL A 630 27.77 74.17 34.18
C VAL A 630 28.73 73.94 33.01
N ASP A 631 30.05 73.86 33.25
CA ASP A 631 31.02 73.47 32.22
C ASP A 631 30.78 72.03 31.74
N GLU A 632 30.49 71.11 32.65
CA GLU A 632 30.11 69.73 32.32
C GLU A 632 28.81 69.68 31.49
N GLN A 633 27.81 70.52 31.84
CA GLN A 633 26.57 70.65 31.06
C GLN A 633 26.83 71.16 29.64
N ALA A 634 27.70 72.14 29.46
CA ALA A 634 28.08 72.65 28.14
C ALA A 634 28.77 71.57 27.30
N SER A 635 29.73 70.85 27.89
CA SER A 635 30.41 69.72 27.21
C SER A 635 29.43 68.62 26.82
N THR A 636 28.48 68.28 27.70
CA THR A 636 27.45 67.27 27.42
C THR A 636 26.52 67.72 26.29
N ALA A 637 26.19 69.01 26.22
CA ALA A 637 25.37 69.57 25.14
C ALA A 637 26.06 69.41 23.76
N ASP A 638 27.37 69.67 23.70
CA ASP A 638 28.17 69.49 22.48
C ASP A 638 28.27 68.01 22.07
N GLU A 639 28.46 67.09 23.03
CA GLU A 639 28.44 65.65 22.76
C GLU A 639 27.08 65.17 22.24
N VAL A 640 25.98 65.65 22.83
CA VAL A 640 24.62 65.36 22.37
C VAL A 640 24.43 65.86 20.94
N SER A 641 24.91 67.05 20.60
CA SER A 641 24.87 67.60 19.24
C SER A 641 25.63 66.71 18.24
N GLY A 642 26.82 66.23 18.61
CA GLY A 642 27.60 65.28 17.80
C GLY A 642 26.90 63.93 17.60
N ASN A 643 26.30 63.37 18.65
CA ASN A 643 25.56 62.11 18.58
C ASN A 643 24.32 62.22 17.68
N ILE A 644 23.63 63.36 17.68
CA ILE A 644 22.47 63.61 16.81
C ILE A 644 22.84 63.56 15.33
N GLN A 645 24.04 64.04 14.95
CA GLN A 645 24.52 63.92 13.57
C GLN A 645 24.70 62.45 13.15
N GLN A 646 25.14 61.58 14.05
CA GLN A 646 25.25 60.14 13.77
C GLN A 646 23.88 59.48 13.62
N VAL A 647 22.89 59.89 14.42
CA VAL A 647 21.50 59.42 14.31
C VAL A 647 20.89 59.84 12.97
N ASP A 648 21.14 61.06 12.49
CA ASP A 648 20.69 61.54 11.18
C ASP A 648 21.26 60.70 10.03
N GLN A 649 22.56 60.38 10.07
CA GLN A 649 23.18 59.48 9.10
C GLN A 649 22.61 58.05 9.15
N ALA A 650 22.25 57.57 10.33
CA ALA A 650 21.59 56.27 10.48
C ALA A 650 20.17 56.29 9.87
N ALA A 651 19.41 57.37 10.06
CA ALA A 651 18.09 57.55 9.48
C ALA A 651 18.14 57.58 7.94
N MET A 652 19.14 58.24 7.34
CA MET A 652 19.33 58.23 5.88
C MET A 652 19.59 56.81 5.34
N ARG A 653 20.42 56.00 6.02
CA ARG A 653 20.66 54.60 5.63
C ARG A 653 19.39 53.74 5.75
N LEU A 654 18.55 54.00 6.76
CA LEU A 654 17.28 53.32 6.93
C LEU A 654 16.31 53.64 5.78
N LEU A 655 16.28 54.90 5.32
CA LEU A 655 15.51 55.34 4.16
C LEU A 655 15.90 54.58 2.88
N GLU A 656 17.21 54.47 2.61
CA GLU A 656 17.73 53.72 1.47
C GLU A 656 17.36 52.23 1.56
N GLY A 657 17.51 51.62 2.75
CA GLY A 657 17.12 50.24 3.00
C GLY A 657 15.62 49.99 2.77
N ALA A 658 14.76 50.87 3.28
CA ALA A 658 13.31 50.78 3.08
C ALA A 658 12.94 50.84 1.59
N ARG A 659 13.56 51.73 0.80
CA ARG A 659 13.36 51.81 -0.66
C ARG A 659 13.79 50.53 -1.38
N ALA A 660 14.94 49.96 -1.01
CA ALA A 660 15.43 48.72 -1.59
C ALA A 660 14.48 47.54 -1.32
N VAL A 661 13.94 47.45 -0.10
CA VAL A 661 12.94 46.42 0.28
C VAL A 661 11.66 46.58 -0.55
N ASN A 662 11.19 47.80 -0.78
CA ASN A 662 10.00 48.05 -1.60
C ASN A 662 10.17 47.53 -3.04
N LEU A 663 11.32 47.82 -3.67
CA LEU A 663 11.64 47.35 -5.02
C LEU A 663 11.72 45.82 -5.10
N ALA A 664 12.34 45.19 -4.10
CA ALA A 664 12.43 43.73 -4.01
C ALA A 664 11.05 43.10 -3.81
N ALA A 665 10.19 43.69 -2.99
CA ALA A 665 8.82 43.24 -2.77
C ALA A 665 7.98 43.33 -4.05
N ASP A 666 8.11 44.40 -4.85
CA ASP A 666 7.42 44.51 -6.14
C ASP A 666 7.87 43.42 -7.14
N THR A 667 9.18 43.16 -7.21
CA THR A 667 9.74 42.08 -8.04
C THR A 667 9.20 40.70 -7.61
N LEU A 668 9.13 40.46 -6.29
CA LEU A 668 8.60 39.22 -5.73
C LEU A 668 7.10 39.06 -5.96
N SER A 669 6.35 40.16 -5.92
CA SER A 669 4.92 40.22 -6.29
C SER A 669 4.71 39.75 -7.73
N GLN A 670 5.48 40.32 -8.67
CA GLN A 670 5.41 39.96 -10.09
C GLN A 670 5.78 38.49 -10.33
N GLY A 671 6.82 38.00 -9.64
CA GLY A 671 7.23 36.58 -9.69
C GLY A 671 6.15 35.64 -9.15
N SER A 672 5.52 35.99 -8.03
CA SER A 672 4.40 35.25 -7.42
C SER A 672 3.20 35.16 -8.38
N GLN A 673 2.82 36.28 -8.99
CA GLN A 673 1.72 36.31 -9.97
C GLN A 673 2.03 35.46 -11.21
N ALA A 674 3.25 35.52 -11.72
CA ALA A 674 3.69 34.68 -12.84
C ALA A 674 3.66 33.18 -12.50
N LEU A 675 4.06 32.82 -11.27
CA LEU A 675 4.03 31.44 -10.78
C LEU A 675 2.58 30.93 -10.64
N SER A 676 1.69 31.73 -10.05
CA SER A 676 0.25 31.43 -9.93
C SER A 676 -0.42 31.29 -11.31
N ALA A 677 -0.09 32.16 -12.26
CA ALA A 677 -0.62 32.07 -13.62
C ALA A 677 -0.17 30.78 -14.33
N ASN A 678 1.07 30.33 -14.08
CA ASN A 678 1.60 29.11 -14.69
C ASN A 678 1.01 27.83 -14.08
N THR A 679 0.77 27.82 -12.76
CA THR A 679 0.08 26.72 -12.07
C THR A 679 -1.42 26.68 -12.40
N GLY A 680 -2.05 27.84 -12.62
CA GLY A 680 -3.46 27.94 -13.01
C GLY A 680 -3.82 27.35 -14.37
N ARG A 681 -2.83 26.98 -15.20
CA ARG A 681 -3.05 26.25 -16.47
C ARG A 681 -3.43 24.79 -16.26
N PHE A 682 -3.21 24.24 -15.06
CA PHE A 682 -3.53 22.87 -14.71
C PHE A 682 -4.91 22.75 -14.05
N GLN A 683 -5.72 21.80 -14.49
CA GLN A 683 -7.00 21.48 -13.85
C GLN A 683 -6.74 20.54 -12.68
N LEU A 684 -6.81 21.07 -11.46
CA LEU A 684 -6.54 20.36 -10.21
C LEU A 684 -7.82 19.88 -9.50
N GLY A 685 -9.00 20.21 -10.04
CA GLY A 685 -10.33 19.97 -9.47
C GLY A 685 -11.12 18.93 -10.24
#